data_AF-A0A674F7Z9-F1
#
_entry.id   AF-A0A674F7Z9-F1
#
_cell.length_a   1.000
_cell.length_b   1.000
_cell.length_c   1.000
_cell.angle_alpha   90.00
_cell.angle_beta   90.00
_cell.angle_gamma   90.00
#
_symmetry.space_group_name_H-M   'P 1'
#
loop_
_entity.id
_entity.type
_entity.pdbx_description
1 polymer ?
#
loop_
_entity_poly.entity_id
_entity_poly.type
_entity_poly.pdbx_seq_one_letter_code
_entity_poly.pdbx_strand_id
1 'polypeptide(L)'
;MGLFKLYFLYTLGFGVDPALRINVFDELKLGESYAGVFQVQGFHNESRAFLFQDSWRNVRVKEDVAEVMLQKLRDKTEFTVLATLKQERLNSGVLLSIHYAEHRYLELESSGQRNEICLHYRTRDQRQHTEVFPYSLADDHWHKLSVAFSVSHVVLHVDCNRIYERVIENPSMDIPSDTTVWLGQRNQAHGYFKGIMQDVQLVVMPQGYISQCPDLNRTCPTCNDFHGLVQKIMELQDVLAKTSSKLSRAEEQMQGLDGCYCERSCSMNGVLYREDEGWTDGCRNCSCYNGTVQCETISCPPPQCPPDSAPAYVPGTCCKECQPVCLFRGRVYVEGDLKSVRDSSGNCLLFECQEHSMQRVENAPCPELTCPESEHITLTDRCCKVCRGYHFCVEGHSPSCVENSECVNLEAGSCCSCKDGYRALRDDSAYCGDIDECAEGKHYCRENTMCVNTPGSFMCICHTGYIRIDDYSCTEHDECTTGLHSCDENAICFNTVGGHSCSCKPGYVGNGSVCRALCDGLCQNGGSCINPDTCTCQQGFTGKRCETGKNTGGVRGRLEGRGVRGICLSLLSADIDECATDRHSCANDTVCFNVDGGYDCRCPHGKNCTGDCNHDNKHKHNGQIWVLDNDRCSVCSCQSGLVMCRRMVCDCESTTADLFCCPECNPGLSRQCLHQNRLITYSSGDTWVENCQQCQCMSGEVDCWPVSCPPVVDCEFTQVPEGQCCPRCVTDPCQADTVRNDITKTCVDENGLTRFSGAAWTKHRTECTLCQCKVRQRGSWEYTHRQ
;
A
#
# COMPACT_ATOMS: atom_id res chain seq x y z
N MET A 1 18.10 32.61 71.16
CA MET A 1 17.97 31.68 70.01
C MET A 1 17.00 30.58 70.42
N GLY A 2 16.05 30.12 69.62
CA GLY A 2 15.64 30.59 68.29
C GLY A 2 14.26 30.00 67.91
N LEU A 3 13.35 30.91 67.56
CA LEU A 3 12.33 30.82 66.50
C LEU A 3 12.03 29.44 65.88
N PHE A 4 10.84 28.91 66.18
CA PHE A 4 10.05 28.10 65.26
C PHE A 4 8.73 28.83 64.99
N LYS A 5 8.48 29.21 63.73
CA LYS A 5 7.19 29.72 63.25
C LYS A 5 6.90 29.01 61.93
N LEU A 6 5.90 28.12 61.92
CA LEU A 6 5.38 27.59 60.66
C LEU A 6 4.70 28.73 59.89
N TYR A 7 5.13 28.95 58.65
CA TYR A 7 4.35 29.68 57.67
C TYR A 7 3.51 28.66 56.88
N PHE A 8 2.18 28.77 57.00
CA PHE A 8 1.28 28.21 56.01
C PHE A 8 1.42 29.03 54.72
N LEU A 9 1.99 28.44 53.68
CA LEU A 9 1.98 29.00 52.34
C LEU A 9 0.67 28.61 51.66
N TYR A 10 -0.07 29.61 51.20
CA TYR A 10 -1.23 29.39 50.33
C TYR A 10 -0.77 28.76 49.01
N THR A 11 -1.53 27.76 48.54
CA THR A 11 -1.33 27.12 47.24
C THR A 11 -1.60 28.12 46.12
N LEU A 12 -0.59 28.37 45.27
CA LEU A 12 -0.78 29.02 43.98
C LEU A 12 -1.58 28.08 43.07
N GLY A 13 -2.86 28.41 42.84
CA GLY A 13 -3.65 27.78 41.79
C GLY A 13 -3.16 28.21 40.40
N PHE A 14 -3.39 27.37 39.38
CA PHE A 14 -3.13 27.70 37.98
C PHE A 14 -4.02 28.87 37.52
N GLY A 15 -3.51 30.10 37.67
CA GLY A 15 -4.12 31.32 37.16
C GLY A 15 -3.10 32.14 36.38
N VAL A 16 -3.50 32.67 35.23
CA VAL A 16 -2.70 33.66 34.49
C VAL A 16 -2.69 34.96 35.31
N ASP A 17 -1.53 35.62 35.40
CA ASP A 17 -1.35 36.88 36.13
C ASP A 17 -2.40 37.94 35.68
N PRO A 18 -3.20 38.50 36.61
CA PRO A 18 -4.14 39.59 36.31
C PRO A 18 -3.51 40.79 35.61
N ALA A 19 -2.20 41.04 35.79
CA ALA A 19 -1.49 42.12 35.09
C ALA A 19 -1.49 41.93 33.56
N LEU A 20 -1.43 40.69 33.08
CA LEU A 20 -1.35 40.31 31.67
C LEU A 20 -2.72 40.15 30.98
N ARG A 21 -3.82 40.32 31.72
CA ARG A 21 -5.19 40.27 31.20
C ARG A 21 -5.79 41.67 31.03
N ILE A 22 -6.70 41.78 30.07
CA ILE A 22 -7.55 42.93 29.82
C ILE A 22 -8.97 42.41 29.58
N ASN A 23 -9.90 42.67 30.49
CA ASN A 23 -11.31 42.33 30.29
C ASN A 23 -12.05 43.51 29.67
N VAL A 24 -12.39 43.41 28.38
CA VAL A 24 -12.92 44.54 27.61
C VAL A 24 -14.27 45.01 28.16
N PHE A 25 -15.05 44.11 28.77
CA PHE A 25 -16.36 44.45 29.37
C PHE A 25 -16.27 45.20 30.70
N ASP A 26 -15.25 44.94 31.52
CA ASP A 26 -15.07 45.63 32.79
C ASP A 26 -14.51 47.05 32.56
N GLU A 27 -13.61 47.20 31.59
CA GLU A 27 -13.08 48.50 31.15
C GLU A 27 -14.16 49.38 30.49
N LEU A 28 -15.05 48.79 29.68
CA LEU A 28 -16.20 49.50 29.09
C LEU A 28 -17.29 49.87 30.11
N LYS A 29 -17.33 49.24 31.29
CA LYS A 29 -18.44 49.34 32.27
C LYS A 29 -19.82 49.15 31.62
N LEU A 30 -19.96 48.16 30.74
CA LEU A 30 -21.24 47.85 30.10
C LEU A 30 -22.31 47.53 31.16
N GLY A 31 -23.51 48.12 30.98
CA GLY A 31 -24.67 47.96 31.87
C GLY A 31 -25.43 49.26 32.17
N GLU A 32 -24.75 50.42 32.24
CA GLU A 32 -25.36 51.67 32.74
C GLU A 32 -25.46 52.83 31.72
N SER A 33 -24.90 52.72 30.51
CA SER A 33 -24.73 53.91 29.63
C SER A 33 -24.81 53.70 28.11
N TYR A 34 -24.99 52.48 27.60
CA TYR A 34 -24.95 52.20 26.15
C TYR A 34 -26.32 51.73 25.64
N ALA A 35 -26.94 52.52 24.76
CA ALA A 35 -28.17 52.13 24.07
C ALA A 35 -27.90 50.94 23.11
N GLY A 36 -28.87 50.02 23.01
CA GLY A 36 -28.78 48.85 22.13
C GLY A 36 -27.97 47.67 22.65
N VAL A 37 -27.44 47.74 23.88
CA VAL A 37 -26.71 46.67 24.56
C VAL A 37 -27.38 46.35 25.90
N PHE A 38 -27.79 45.09 26.09
CA PHE A 38 -28.53 44.66 27.28
C PHE A 38 -27.83 43.49 27.97
N GLN A 39 -27.72 43.52 29.30
CA GLN A 39 -27.20 42.37 30.04
C GLN A 39 -28.21 41.22 30.01
N VAL A 40 -27.73 40.01 29.70
CA VAL A 40 -28.54 38.79 29.58
C VAL A 40 -27.86 37.61 30.28
N GLN A 41 -28.57 36.48 30.41
CA GLN A 41 -27.94 35.23 30.84
C GLN A 41 -27.02 34.71 29.72
N GLY A 42 -25.79 34.35 30.09
CA GLY A 42 -24.76 33.89 29.17
C GLY A 42 -24.66 32.37 29.05
N PHE A 43 -23.56 31.93 28.44
CA PHE A 43 -23.10 30.54 28.38
C PHE A 43 -22.86 29.97 29.79
N HIS A 44 -22.36 30.78 30.72
CA HIS A 44 -22.22 30.43 32.13
C HIS A 44 -22.51 31.61 33.07
N ASN A 45 -22.75 31.30 34.36
CA ASN A 45 -23.15 32.29 35.37
C ASN A 45 -21.97 33.02 36.06
N GLU A 46 -20.72 32.68 35.75
CA GLU A 46 -19.53 33.24 36.42
C GLU A 46 -19.17 34.67 35.99
N SER A 47 -19.64 35.09 34.81
CA SER A 47 -19.36 36.42 34.23
C SER A 47 -20.62 37.01 33.58
N ARG A 48 -20.57 38.30 33.23
CA ARG A 48 -21.68 39.01 32.60
C ARG A 48 -21.67 38.81 31.09
N ALA A 49 -22.82 38.46 30.51
CA ALA A 49 -23.03 38.40 29.07
C ALA A 49 -23.92 39.56 28.60
N PHE A 50 -23.69 40.04 27.37
CA PHE A 50 -24.39 41.18 26.80
C PHE A 50 -24.94 40.85 25.40
N LEU A 51 -26.23 41.12 25.21
CA LEU A 51 -26.94 41.06 23.93
C LEU A 51 -26.74 42.39 23.18
N PHE A 52 -26.26 42.30 21.95
CA PHE A 52 -26.09 43.40 21.01
C PHE A 52 -27.23 43.34 19.98
N GLN A 53 -28.14 44.32 20.02
CA GLN A 53 -29.33 44.35 19.16
C GLN A 53 -29.10 45.12 17.84
N ASP A 54 -30.00 44.96 16.87
CA ASP A 54 -30.02 45.66 15.58
C ASP A 54 -30.46 47.14 15.67
N SER A 55 -29.84 47.89 16.58
CA SER A 55 -30.08 49.31 16.79
C SER A 55 -28.78 50.11 16.75
N TRP A 56 -28.88 51.40 16.44
CA TRP A 56 -27.72 52.29 16.48
C TRP A 56 -27.11 52.30 17.88
N ARG A 57 -25.79 52.14 17.94
CA ARG A 57 -25.02 52.07 19.18
C ARG A 57 -23.61 52.60 18.98
N ASN A 58 -22.99 53.03 20.08
CA ASN A 58 -21.65 53.63 20.10
C ASN A 58 -20.79 52.97 21.19
N VAL A 59 -20.50 51.68 21.04
CA VAL A 59 -19.73 50.88 22.00
C VAL A 59 -18.23 51.06 21.74
N ARG A 60 -17.74 52.24 22.13
CA ARG A 60 -16.32 52.64 22.11
C ARG A 60 -15.78 52.73 23.54
N VAL A 61 -14.54 52.28 23.75
CA VAL A 61 -13.78 52.49 24.99
C VAL A 61 -13.40 53.98 25.11
N LYS A 62 -13.51 54.54 26.31
CA LYS A 62 -13.10 55.93 26.58
C LYS A 62 -11.60 56.09 26.36
N GLU A 63 -11.16 57.26 25.90
CA GLU A 63 -9.77 57.51 25.49
C GLU A 63 -8.74 57.30 26.60
N ASP A 64 -9.07 57.70 27.84
CA ASP A 64 -8.26 57.48 29.04
C ASP A 64 -8.07 56.00 29.38
N VAL A 65 -9.13 55.21 29.24
CA VAL A 65 -9.11 53.75 29.47
C VAL A 65 -8.47 53.00 28.30
N ALA A 66 -8.69 53.47 27.07
CA ALA A 66 -8.14 52.90 25.85
C ALA A 66 -6.62 53.00 25.83
N GLU A 67 -6.01 54.14 26.19
CA GLU A 67 -4.55 54.26 26.23
C GLU A 67 -3.93 53.31 27.28
N VAL A 68 -4.58 53.08 28.43
CA VAL A 68 -4.10 52.09 29.43
C VAL A 68 -4.19 50.66 28.90
N MET A 69 -5.30 50.31 28.22
CA MET A 69 -5.49 49.02 27.55
C MET A 69 -4.44 48.79 26.45
N LEU A 70 -4.18 49.81 25.63
CA LEU A 70 -3.26 49.73 24.49
C LEU A 70 -1.80 49.81 24.93
N GLN A 71 -1.47 50.51 26.02
CA GLN A 71 -0.14 50.50 26.63
C GLN A 71 0.29 49.09 27.09
N LYS A 72 -0.63 48.24 27.52
CA LYS A 72 -0.34 46.82 27.83
C LYS A 72 0.02 45.98 26.59
N LEU A 73 -0.47 46.39 25.41
CA LEU A 73 -0.28 45.71 24.13
C LEU A 73 0.86 46.32 23.30
N ARG A 74 1.26 47.57 23.58
CA ARG A 74 2.34 48.27 22.88
C ARG A 74 3.64 47.49 23.02
N ASP A 75 4.35 47.34 21.89
CA ASP A 75 5.59 46.55 21.74
C ASP A 75 5.47 45.04 22.04
N LYS A 76 4.26 44.48 22.11
CA LYS A 76 4.04 43.03 22.31
C LYS A 76 3.80 42.32 21.00
N THR A 77 4.68 41.39 20.64
CA THR A 77 4.53 40.55 19.42
C THR A 77 3.66 39.32 19.63
N GLU A 78 3.28 39.02 20.88
CA GLU A 78 2.52 37.82 21.23
C GLU A 78 1.36 38.18 22.17
N PHE A 79 0.14 37.84 21.74
CA PHE A 79 -1.08 38.10 22.48
C PHE A 79 -2.21 37.21 21.95
N THR A 80 -3.28 37.03 22.73
CA THR A 80 -4.46 36.26 22.32
C THR A 80 -5.72 37.09 22.49
N VAL A 81 -6.57 37.08 21.46
CA VAL A 81 -7.94 37.60 21.50
C VAL A 81 -8.89 36.48 21.85
N LEU A 82 -9.66 36.64 22.92
CA LEU A 82 -10.61 35.66 23.43
C LEU A 82 -12.02 36.25 23.40
N ALA A 83 -13.01 35.45 22.98
CA ALA A 83 -14.43 35.79 23.10
C ALA A 83 -15.28 34.52 23.23
N THR A 84 -16.33 34.55 24.04
CA THR A 84 -17.41 33.55 24.05
C THR A 84 -18.63 34.20 23.42
N LEU A 85 -19.20 33.67 22.34
CA LEU A 85 -20.24 34.38 21.58
C LEU A 85 -21.31 33.47 20.99
N LYS A 86 -22.50 34.02 20.79
CA LYS A 86 -23.63 33.42 20.07
C LYS A 86 -24.13 34.44 19.05
N GLN A 87 -23.82 34.25 17.77
CA GLN A 87 -24.09 35.24 16.72
C GLN A 87 -25.34 34.85 15.92
N GLU A 88 -26.19 35.85 15.61
CA GLU A 88 -27.38 35.65 14.79
C GLU A 88 -27.04 35.13 13.38
N ARG A 89 -27.90 34.25 12.85
CA ARG A 89 -27.69 33.63 11.53
C ARG A 89 -27.48 34.67 10.43
N LEU A 90 -26.47 34.43 9.59
CA LEU A 90 -26.09 35.30 8.46
C LEU A 90 -25.68 36.74 8.85
N ASN A 91 -25.49 37.07 10.14
CA ASN A 91 -24.96 38.37 10.54
C ASN A 91 -23.47 38.47 10.16
N SER A 92 -23.09 39.54 9.46
CA SER A 92 -21.69 39.95 9.31
C SER A 92 -21.41 41.11 10.27
N GLY A 93 -20.53 40.87 11.25
CA GLY A 93 -20.34 41.74 12.41
C GLY A 93 -18.92 41.69 12.96
N VAL A 94 -18.45 42.84 13.44
CA VAL A 94 -17.11 43.00 14.02
C VAL A 94 -17.16 42.70 15.51
N LEU A 95 -16.33 41.77 15.96
CA LEU A 95 -16.24 41.37 17.37
C LEU A 95 -15.44 42.41 18.16
N LEU A 96 -14.23 42.72 17.69
CA LEU A 96 -13.31 43.69 18.28
C LEU A 96 -12.60 44.47 17.17
N SER A 97 -12.43 45.78 17.33
CA SER A 97 -11.71 46.61 16.37
C SER A 97 -10.89 47.71 17.05
N ILE A 98 -9.66 47.91 16.56
CA ILE A 98 -8.72 48.95 16.99
C ILE A 98 -8.40 49.81 15.77
N HIS A 99 -8.80 51.08 15.81
CA HIS A 99 -8.65 52.06 14.73
C HIS A 99 -7.74 53.22 15.12
N TYR A 100 -7.00 53.74 14.15
CA TYR A 100 -6.28 55.01 14.23
C TYR A 100 -6.76 55.90 13.07
N ALA A 101 -7.45 56.99 13.39
CA ALA A 101 -8.25 57.73 12.41
C ALA A 101 -9.11 56.78 11.55
N GLU A 102 -8.99 56.83 10.22
CA GLU A 102 -9.72 55.97 9.27
C GLU A 102 -9.08 54.58 9.03
N HIS A 103 -8.00 54.23 9.72
CA HIS A 103 -7.22 53.00 9.45
C HIS A 103 -7.41 51.95 10.53
N ARG A 104 -7.77 50.73 10.09
CA ARG A 104 -7.78 49.51 10.93
C ARG A 104 -6.34 49.12 11.27
N TYR A 105 -6.04 49.03 12.56
CA TYR A 105 -4.76 48.51 13.08
C TYR A 105 -4.86 47.02 13.40
N LEU A 106 -5.95 46.62 14.06
CA LEU A 106 -6.31 45.25 14.34
C LEU A 106 -7.85 45.14 14.36
N GLU A 107 -8.43 44.26 13.56
CA GLU A 107 -9.88 44.05 13.53
C GLU A 107 -10.23 42.58 13.30
N LEU A 108 -11.13 42.06 14.13
CA LEU A 108 -11.66 40.69 14.03
C LEU A 108 -13.14 40.76 13.65
N GLU A 109 -13.44 40.35 12.42
CA GLU A 109 -14.80 40.31 11.84
C GLU A 109 -15.27 38.85 11.70
N SER A 110 -16.52 38.57 12.05
CA SER A 110 -17.20 37.31 11.78
C SER A 110 -18.29 37.56 10.74
N SER A 111 -18.14 36.96 9.56
CA SER A 111 -19.01 37.17 8.40
C SER A 111 -19.93 35.98 8.14
N GLY A 112 -21.12 35.99 8.75
CA GLY A 112 -22.14 34.97 8.53
C GLY A 112 -22.66 34.91 7.09
N GLN A 113 -22.55 35.98 6.30
CA GLN A 113 -22.93 35.94 4.88
C GLN A 113 -21.94 35.16 4.00
N ARG A 114 -20.69 35.03 4.46
CA ARG A 114 -19.62 34.32 3.72
C ARG A 114 -19.18 33.03 4.39
N ASN A 115 -19.62 32.77 5.62
CA ASN A 115 -19.13 31.70 6.48
C ASN A 115 -17.60 31.81 6.70
N GLU A 116 -17.14 33.03 7.00
CA GLU A 116 -15.72 33.38 7.13
C GLU A 116 -15.47 34.19 8.41
N ILE A 117 -14.37 33.90 9.10
CA ILE A 117 -13.77 34.80 10.09
C ILE A 117 -12.64 35.56 9.40
N CYS A 118 -12.72 36.88 9.40
CA CYS A 118 -11.74 37.77 8.78
C CYS A 118 -10.93 38.48 9.86
N LEU A 119 -9.61 38.36 9.77
CA LEU A 119 -8.67 39.05 10.64
C LEU A 119 -7.89 40.08 9.81
N HIS A 120 -8.10 41.37 10.10
CA HIS A 120 -7.32 42.45 9.53
C HIS A 120 -6.24 42.91 10.53
N TYR A 121 -5.00 43.02 10.07
CA TYR A 121 -3.90 43.58 10.88
C TYR A 121 -2.95 44.42 10.02
N ARG A 122 -2.11 45.22 10.68
CA ARG A 122 -1.07 46.03 10.05
C ARG A 122 0.32 45.50 10.36
N THR A 123 1.21 45.43 9.38
CA THR A 123 2.62 45.03 9.58
C THR A 123 3.53 46.24 9.82
N ARG A 124 4.79 46.01 10.22
CA ARG A 124 5.75 47.09 10.55
C ARG A 124 5.97 48.06 9.38
N ASP A 125 5.95 47.54 8.15
CA ASP A 125 6.04 48.30 6.89
C ASP A 125 4.76 49.09 6.56
N GLN A 126 3.87 49.28 7.54
CA GLN A 126 2.61 50.02 7.45
C GLN A 126 1.58 49.44 6.46
N ARG A 127 1.83 48.25 5.90
CA ARG A 127 0.93 47.51 4.99
C ARG A 127 -0.24 46.90 5.76
N GLN A 128 -1.41 46.85 5.13
CA GLN A 128 -2.60 46.19 5.65
C GLN A 128 -2.70 44.77 5.10
N HIS A 129 -2.84 43.79 5.98
CA HIS A 129 -3.00 42.38 5.66
C HIS A 129 -4.37 41.89 6.12
N THR A 130 -4.87 40.81 5.51
CA THR A 130 -6.17 40.21 5.85
C THR A 130 -6.08 38.70 5.72
N GLU A 131 -6.21 37.99 6.83
CA GLU A 131 -6.37 36.54 6.84
C GLU A 131 -7.86 36.20 6.85
N VAL A 132 -8.23 35.24 6.01
CA VAL A 132 -9.61 34.75 5.91
C VAL A 132 -9.62 33.27 6.29
N PHE A 133 -10.36 32.94 7.33
CA PHE A 133 -10.56 31.59 7.82
C PHE A 133 -11.98 31.14 7.45
N PRO A 134 -12.15 30.10 6.60
CA PRO A 134 -13.48 29.64 6.21
C PRO A 134 -14.11 28.83 7.35
N TYR A 135 -14.76 29.56 8.26
CA TYR A 135 -15.46 29.03 9.42
C TYR A 135 -16.66 29.94 9.74
N SER A 136 -17.83 29.36 10.03
CA SER A 136 -19.01 30.12 10.41
C SER A 136 -19.21 30.10 11.92
N LEU A 137 -19.32 31.28 12.53
CA LEU A 137 -19.76 31.46 13.92
C LEU A 137 -21.22 31.96 14.01
N ALA A 138 -21.85 32.22 12.86
CA ALA A 138 -23.14 32.87 12.72
C ALA A 138 -24.23 31.84 12.37
N ASP A 139 -24.42 30.88 13.27
CA ASP A 139 -25.36 29.76 13.15
C ASP A 139 -26.46 29.77 14.24
N ASP A 140 -26.39 30.73 15.16
CA ASP A 140 -27.16 30.85 16.40
C ASP A 140 -26.87 29.79 17.49
N HIS A 141 -25.64 29.26 17.53
CA HIS A 141 -25.11 28.48 18.67
C HIS A 141 -24.01 29.24 19.43
N TRP A 142 -23.64 28.71 20.61
CA TRP A 142 -22.56 29.27 21.43
C TRP A 142 -21.21 28.72 20.99
N HIS A 143 -20.25 29.62 20.75
CA HIS A 143 -18.88 29.30 20.41
C HIS A 143 -17.88 29.97 21.36
N LYS A 144 -16.81 29.25 21.73
CA LYS A 144 -15.60 29.80 22.35
C LYS A 144 -14.56 30.08 21.28
N LEU A 145 -14.35 31.35 20.95
CA LEU A 145 -13.37 31.82 19.97
C LEU A 145 -12.07 32.25 20.66
N SER A 146 -10.93 31.75 20.16
CA SER A 146 -9.61 32.20 20.58
C SER A 146 -8.68 32.37 19.38
N VAL A 147 -8.20 33.59 19.15
CA VAL A 147 -7.23 33.94 18.09
C VAL A 147 -5.90 34.29 18.75
N ALA A 148 -4.95 33.37 18.71
CA ALA A 148 -3.62 33.52 19.30
C ALA A 148 -2.62 34.04 18.26
N PHE A 149 -1.90 35.11 18.59
CA PHE A 149 -0.82 35.68 17.81
C PHE A 149 0.53 35.34 18.45
N SER A 150 1.43 34.86 17.61
CA SER A 150 2.85 34.68 17.87
C SER A 150 3.66 35.52 16.87
N VAL A 151 4.98 35.61 17.06
CA VAL A 151 5.89 36.40 16.20
C VAL A 151 5.73 36.14 14.69
N SER A 152 5.38 34.91 14.30
CA SER A 152 5.29 34.49 12.90
C SER A 152 4.06 33.64 12.57
N HIS A 153 3.15 33.44 13.53
CA HIS A 153 2.01 32.54 13.39
C HIS A 153 0.75 33.15 14.00
N VAL A 154 -0.40 32.88 13.40
CA VAL A 154 -1.71 33.07 14.02
C VAL A 154 -2.42 31.71 14.09
N VAL A 155 -2.99 31.42 15.26
CA VAL A 155 -3.67 30.15 15.54
C VAL A 155 -5.10 30.43 16.00
N LEU A 156 -6.05 30.00 15.18
CA LEU A 156 -7.48 30.11 15.42
C LEU A 156 -8.00 28.83 16.07
N HIS A 157 -8.53 28.97 17.27
CA HIS A 157 -9.26 27.93 17.99
C HIS A 157 -10.74 28.28 18.07
N VAL A 158 -11.60 27.28 17.88
CA VAL A 158 -13.04 27.35 18.13
C VAL A 158 -13.45 26.15 18.97
N ASP A 159 -14.20 26.38 20.03
CA ASP A 159 -14.71 25.36 20.97
C ASP A 159 -13.61 24.43 21.51
N CYS A 160 -12.50 25.05 21.90
CA CYS A 160 -11.28 24.43 22.39
C CYS A 160 -10.53 23.53 21.37
N ASN A 161 -10.95 23.50 20.10
CA ASN A 161 -10.26 22.80 19.03
C ASN A 161 -9.41 23.78 18.20
N ARG A 162 -8.18 23.39 17.85
CA ARG A 162 -7.33 24.15 16.92
C ARG A 162 -7.83 23.95 15.49
N ILE A 163 -8.49 24.94 14.91
CA ILE A 163 -9.12 24.85 13.58
C ILE A 163 -8.12 25.21 12.48
N TYR A 164 -7.42 26.34 12.63
CA TYR A 164 -6.46 26.83 11.63
C TYR A 164 -5.19 27.36 12.28
N GLU A 165 -4.08 27.17 11.57
CA GLU A 165 -2.78 27.75 11.86
C GLU A 165 -2.22 28.33 10.56
N ARG A 166 -1.77 29.59 10.60
CA ARG A 166 -1.22 30.32 9.44
C ARG A 166 0.08 30.99 9.83
N VAL A 167 1.06 30.90 8.94
CA VAL A 167 2.27 31.74 9.01
C VAL A 167 1.88 33.15 8.57
N ILE A 168 2.15 34.15 9.39
CA ILE A 168 1.84 35.57 9.12
C ILE A 168 3.06 36.46 9.28
N GLU A 169 3.04 37.61 8.61
CA GLU A 169 3.99 38.68 8.91
C GLU A 169 3.69 39.28 10.30
N ASN A 170 4.73 39.52 11.10
CA ASN A 170 4.58 39.98 12.48
C ASN A 170 3.74 41.29 12.56
N PRO A 171 2.59 41.31 13.27
CA PRO A 171 1.77 42.50 13.39
C PRO A 171 2.52 43.63 14.12
N SER A 172 2.32 44.85 13.65
CA SER A 172 2.90 46.06 14.24
C SER A 172 2.06 46.52 15.42
N MET A 173 2.52 46.16 16.62
CA MET A 173 1.94 46.63 17.88
C MET A 173 2.60 47.93 18.38
N ASP A 174 3.20 48.71 17.48
CA ASP A 174 3.49 50.14 17.69
C ASP A 174 2.19 50.94 17.48
N ILE A 175 1.39 50.99 18.53
CA ILE A 175 0.02 51.53 18.53
C ILE A 175 0.07 53.03 18.91
N PRO A 176 -0.31 53.97 18.02
CA PRO A 176 -0.28 55.41 18.31
C PRO A 176 -1.24 55.82 19.43
N SER A 177 -0.95 56.92 20.12
CA SER A 177 -1.74 57.39 21.29
C SER A 177 -3.12 58.00 20.97
N ASP A 178 -3.51 58.11 19.70
CA ASP A 178 -4.84 58.59 19.27
C ASP A 178 -5.64 57.43 18.63
N THR A 179 -5.67 56.30 19.34
CA THR A 179 -6.30 55.05 18.89
C THR A 179 -7.59 54.75 19.64
N THR A 180 -8.53 54.14 18.93
CA THR A 180 -9.90 53.94 19.38
C THR A 180 -10.24 52.46 19.36
N VAL A 181 -10.73 51.94 20.49
CA VAL A 181 -11.14 50.54 20.64
C VAL A 181 -12.66 50.45 20.62
N TRP A 182 -13.18 49.59 19.75
CA TRP A 182 -14.60 49.35 19.51
C TRP A 182 -14.93 47.88 19.73
N LEU A 183 -16.11 47.61 20.29
CA LEU A 183 -16.57 46.26 20.59
C LEU A 183 -17.96 46.00 20.00
N GLY A 184 -18.13 44.89 19.29
CA GLY A 184 -19.39 44.55 18.61
C GLY A 184 -19.72 45.47 17.42
N GLN A 185 -18.80 46.35 16.99
CA GLN A 185 -18.97 47.27 15.86
C GLN A 185 -17.61 47.74 15.32
N ARG A 186 -17.56 48.16 14.06
CA ARG A 186 -16.36 48.75 13.43
C ARG A 186 -16.18 50.21 13.81
N ASN A 187 -17.27 50.96 13.82
CA ASN A 187 -17.35 52.39 14.13
C ASN A 187 -18.81 52.75 14.49
N GLN A 188 -19.16 54.04 14.53
CA GLN A 188 -20.51 54.52 14.87
C GLN A 188 -21.63 54.19 13.85
N ALA A 189 -21.30 53.62 12.67
CA ALA A 189 -22.25 53.41 11.57
C ALA A 189 -22.24 51.99 10.96
N HIS A 190 -21.16 51.22 11.11
CA HIS A 190 -20.94 49.98 10.35
C HIS A 190 -20.38 48.82 11.19
N GLY A 191 -20.49 47.60 10.65
CA GLY A 191 -19.90 46.38 11.22
C GLY A 191 -20.63 45.83 12.44
N TYR A 192 -21.94 46.07 12.57
CA TYR A 192 -22.72 45.69 13.74
C TYR A 192 -22.85 44.17 13.93
N PHE A 193 -22.18 43.64 14.96
CA PHE A 193 -22.43 42.30 15.50
C PHE A 193 -23.86 42.20 16.07
N LYS A 194 -24.57 41.10 15.80
CA LYS A 194 -25.88 40.82 16.39
C LYS A 194 -25.84 39.47 17.08
N GLY A 195 -26.37 39.43 18.30
CA GLY A 195 -26.29 38.27 19.18
C GLY A 195 -25.65 38.59 20.53
N ILE A 196 -25.17 37.58 21.23
CA ILE A 196 -24.69 37.67 22.61
C ILE A 196 -23.17 37.49 22.64
N MET A 197 -22.46 38.32 23.42
CA MET A 197 -21.04 38.11 23.75
C MET A 197 -20.83 38.03 25.27
N GLN A 198 -19.88 37.18 25.66
CA GLN A 198 -19.41 36.91 27.02
C GLN A 198 -17.87 36.76 26.98
N ASP A 199 -17.19 37.03 28.09
CA ASP A 199 -15.73 36.82 28.27
C ASP A 199 -14.81 37.39 27.18
N VAL A 200 -15.11 38.59 26.65
CA VAL A 200 -14.22 39.23 25.66
C VAL A 200 -12.96 39.76 26.35
N GLN A 201 -11.81 39.14 26.07
CA GLN A 201 -10.54 39.43 26.74
C GLN A 201 -9.38 39.54 25.75
N LEU A 202 -8.40 40.38 26.08
CA LEU A 202 -7.06 40.37 25.49
C LEU A 202 -6.06 39.87 26.53
N VAL A 203 -5.24 38.89 26.17
CA VAL A 203 -4.23 38.28 27.05
C VAL A 203 -2.87 38.41 26.40
N VAL A 204 -1.89 39.00 27.09
CA VAL A 204 -0.55 39.29 26.56
C VAL A 204 0.37 38.04 26.65
N MET A 205 -0.06 36.94 26.03
CA MET A 205 0.68 35.69 25.83
C MET A 205 0.15 34.96 24.58
N PRO A 206 0.97 34.17 23.86
CA PRO A 206 0.50 33.36 22.72
C PRO A 206 -0.36 32.16 23.15
N GLN A 207 -0.16 31.63 24.36
CA GLN A 207 -0.96 30.53 24.93
C GLN A 207 -2.19 31.03 25.74
N GLY A 208 -2.76 32.18 25.37
CA GLY A 208 -3.91 32.76 26.08
C GLY A 208 -5.18 31.90 26.05
N TYR A 209 -5.34 31.04 25.04
CA TYR A 209 -6.43 30.08 24.89
C TYR A 209 -6.65 29.19 26.12
N ILE A 210 -5.57 28.91 26.88
CA ILE A 210 -5.60 28.09 28.10
C ILE A 210 -6.56 28.67 29.14
N SER A 211 -6.80 29.98 29.13
CA SER A 211 -7.75 30.62 30.05
C SER A 211 -9.23 30.36 29.74
N GLN A 212 -9.58 30.03 28.49
CA GLN A 212 -10.92 29.54 28.11
C GLN A 212 -11.03 28.01 28.13
N CYS A 213 -9.88 27.33 27.95
CA CYS A 213 -9.75 25.89 27.73
C CYS A 213 -8.58 25.31 28.54
N PRO A 214 -8.68 25.22 29.88
CA PRO A 214 -7.56 24.84 30.75
C PRO A 214 -7.08 23.40 30.53
N ASP A 215 -7.95 22.49 30.09
CA ASP A 215 -7.59 21.11 29.76
C ASP A 215 -6.68 21.00 28.51
N LEU A 216 -6.64 22.02 27.65
CA LEU A 216 -5.73 22.04 26.49
C LEU A 216 -4.25 22.16 26.89
N ASN A 217 -3.96 22.48 28.17
CA ASN A 217 -2.61 22.52 28.76
C ASN A 217 -2.38 21.41 29.80
N ARG A 218 -3.21 20.36 29.85
CA ARG A 218 -2.90 19.15 30.63
C ARG A 218 -1.82 18.28 30.00
N THR A 219 -1.39 18.60 28.79
CA THR A 219 -0.23 18.03 28.11
C THR A 219 0.90 19.06 28.07
N CYS A 220 1.91 18.85 28.93
CA CYS A 220 3.17 19.59 28.92
C CYS A 220 3.85 19.48 27.53
N PRO A 221 4.72 20.41 27.09
CA PRO A 221 5.25 20.40 25.71
C PRO A 221 6.07 19.17 25.29
N THR A 222 6.47 18.31 26.23
CA THR A 222 7.08 17.00 25.96
C THR A 222 6.07 15.87 25.78
N CYS A 223 4.78 16.10 26.05
CA CYS A 223 3.75 15.07 26.05
C CYS A 223 3.10 14.79 24.69
N ASN A 224 3.28 15.61 23.65
CA ASN A 224 2.81 15.20 22.32
C ASN A 224 3.77 14.17 21.70
N ASP A 225 5.08 14.34 21.92
CA ASP A 225 6.07 13.29 21.63
C ASP A 225 5.99 12.14 22.65
N PHE A 226 5.71 12.37 23.93
CA PHE A 226 5.57 11.26 24.89
C PHE A 226 4.24 10.50 24.79
N HIS A 227 3.10 11.11 24.41
CA HIS A 227 1.92 10.35 24.01
C HIS A 227 2.09 9.76 22.62
N GLY A 228 2.78 10.42 21.69
CA GLY A 228 3.17 9.80 20.42
C GLY A 228 4.05 8.57 20.64
N LEU A 229 4.99 8.62 21.58
CA LEU A 229 5.90 7.53 21.94
C LEU A 229 5.23 6.49 22.84
N VAL A 230 4.40 6.87 23.82
CA VAL A 230 3.65 5.92 24.68
C VAL A 230 2.53 5.28 23.89
N GLN A 231 1.82 6.00 23.02
CA GLN A 231 0.87 5.38 22.11
C GLN A 231 1.61 4.52 21.08
N LYS A 232 2.76 4.93 20.54
CA LYS A 232 3.59 4.01 19.71
C LYS A 232 4.22 2.86 20.48
N ILE A 233 4.49 2.98 21.79
CA ILE A 233 5.00 1.90 22.64
C ILE A 233 3.85 1.00 23.09
N MET A 234 2.65 1.52 23.31
CA MET A 234 1.44 0.74 23.57
C MET A 234 0.92 0.09 22.29
N GLU A 235 1.07 0.72 21.12
CA GLU A 235 0.88 0.11 19.80
C GLU A 235 2.01 -0.87 19.51
N LEU A 236 3.27 -0.62 19.90
CA LEU A 236 4.34 -1.64 19.79
C LEU A 236 4.16 -2.77 20.79
N GLN A 237 3.58 -2.54 21.96
CA GLN A 237 3.27 -3.53 23.00
C GLN A 237 1.99 -4.27 22.70
N ASP A 238 1.01 -3.66 22.04
CA ASP A 238 -0.18 -4.29 21.49
C ASP A 238 0.18 -5.06 20.22
N VAL A 239 1.06 -4.54 19.36
CA VAL A 239 1.66 -5.29 18.26
C VAL A 239 2.59 -6.38 18.79
N LEU A 240 3.39 -6.17 19.85
CA LEU A 240 4.21 -7.23 20.48
C LEU A 240 3.36 -8.22 21.27
N ALA A 241 2.23 -7.84 21.85
CA ALA A 241 1.30 -8.75 22.52
C ALA A 241 0.46 -9.50 21.48
N LYS A 242 0.08 -8.87 20.36
CA LYS A 242 -0.59 -9.51 19.23
C LYS A 242 0.38 -10.33 18.38
N THR A 243 1.66 -9.98 18.26
CA THR A 243 2.66 -10.83 17.61
C THR A 243 3.20 -11.85 18.58
N SER A 244 3.30 -11.62 19.88
CA SER A 244 3.59 -12.67 20.87
C SER A 244 2.40 -13.59 21.08
N SER A 245 1.16 -13.13 20.94
CA SER A 245 -0.04 -13.98 20.93
C SER A 245 -0.22 -14.68 19.59
N LYS A 246 0.06 -14.03 18.45
CA LYS A 246 0.11 -14.71 17.14
C LYS A 246 1.30 -15.65 17.04
N LEU A 247 2.43 -15.36 17.69
CA LEU A 247 3.61 -16.22 17.76
C LEU A 247 3.34 -17.36 18.73
N SER A 248 2.81 -17.12 19.93
CA SER A 248 2.37 -18.17 20.86
C SER A 248 1.27 -19.05 20.26
N ARG A 249 0.34 -18.47 19.49
CA ARG A 249 -0.70 -19.22 18.77
C ARG A 249 -0.17 -19.87 17.49
N ALA A 250 0.88 -19.33 16.87
CA ALA A 250 1.61 -19.99 15.79
C ALA A 250 2.55 -21.07 16.34
N GLU A 251 3.04 -20.95 17.56
CA GLU A 251 3.84 -21.91 18.33
C GLU A 251 2.93 -23.01 18.88
N GLU A 252 1.69 -22.71 19.29
CA GLU A 252 0.65 -23.71 19.59
C GLU A 252 0.11 -24.37 18.31
N GLN A 253 -0.03 -23.64 17.20
CA GLN A 253 -0.34 -24.24 15.90
C GLN A 253 0.85 -25.03 15.35
N MET A 254 2.09 -24.62 15.63
CA MET A 254 3.31 -25.36 15.32
C MET A 254 3.50 -26.55 16.26
N GLN A 255 3.09 -26.50 17.53
CA GLN A 255 3.03 -27.67 18.43
C GLN A 255 1.89 -28.62 18.03
N GLY A 256 0.77 -28.07 17.54
CA GLY A 256 -0.29 -28.85 16.90
C GLY A 256 0.16 -29.47 15.57
N LEU A 257 1.11 -28.85 14.87
CA LEU A 257 1.78 -29.37 13.68
C LEU A 257 3.00 -30.25 14.00
N ASP A 258 3.64 -30.15 15.18
CA ASP A 258 4.62 -31.12 15.69
C ASP A 258 3.92 -32.46 16.00
N GLY A 259 2.61 -32.43 16.27
CA GLY A 259 1.73 -33.61 16.26
C GLY A 259 1.46 -34.17 14.85
N CYS A 260 1.70 -33.39 13.80
CA CYS A 260 1.65 -33.80 12.39
C CYS A 260 3.08 -33.89 11.83
N TYR A 261 3.77 -34.98 12.18
CA TYR A 261 5.10 -35.33 11.70
C TYR A 261 5.16 -35.41 10.17
N CYS A 262 5.31 -34.26 9.51
CA CYS A 262 5.76 -34.19 8.13
C CYS A 262 7.19 -34.71 8.13
N GLU A 263 7.38 -35.95 7.66
CA GLU A 263 8.71 -36.52 7.42
C GLU A 263 9.46 -35.59 6.45
N ARG A 264 10.24 -34.65 7.01
CA ARG A 264 11.09 -33.76 6.22
C ARG A 264 12.03 -34.66 5.48
N SER A 265 11.97 -34.57 4.15
CA SER A 265 12.61 -35.54 3.30
C SER A 265 13.32 -34.85 2.16
N CYS A 266 14.55 -35.28 1.95
CA CYS A 266 15.44 -34.77 0.92
C CYS A 266 15.35 -35.70 -0.29
N SER A 267 15.17 -35.14 -1.48
CA SER A 267 15.21 -35.91 -2.73
C SER A 267 16.57 -35.73 -3.40
N MET A 268 17.31 -36.82 -3.60
CA MET A 268 18.57 -36.83 -4.33
C MET A 268 18.59 -38.02 -5.28
N ASN A 269 18.90 -37.79 -6.56
CA ASN A 269 18.91 -38.79 -7.63
C ASN A 269 17.62 -39.66 -7.71
N GLY A 270 16.47 -39.07 -7.35
CA GLY A 270 15.15 -39.72 -7.34
C GLY A 270 14.86 -40.60 -6.13
N VAL A 271 15.80 -40.70 -5.18
CA VAL A 271 15.63 -41.38 -3.89
C VAL A 271 15.22 -40.35 -2.83
N LEU A 272 14.30 -40.74 -1.95
CA LEU A 272 13.77 -39.91 -0.87
C LEU A 272 14.39 -40.36 0.47
N TYR A 273 15.18 -39.49 1.08
CA TYR A 273 15.84 -39.70 2.38
C TYR A 273 15.09 -38.94 3.48
N ARG A 274 15.03 -39.50 4.69
CA ARG A 274 14.38 -38.87 5.86
C ARG A 274 15.31 -37.93 6.62
N GLU A 275 14.75 -37.05 7.43
CA GLU A 275 15.50 -36.17 8.34
C GLU A 275 16.44 -36.98 9.24
N ASP A 276 17.67 -36.49 9.40
CA ASP A 276 18.81 -37.15 10.05
C ASP A 276 19.28 -38.48 9.43
N GLU A 277 18.69 -38.92 8.30
CA GLU A 277 19.19 -40.06 7.54
C GLU A 277 20.47 -39.67 6.78
N GLY A 278 21.55 -40.42 7.01
CA GLY A 278 22.85 -40.23 6.38
C GLY A 278 23.13 -41.33 5.35
N TRP A 279 23.63 -40.95 4.18
CA TRP A 279 24.06 -41.86 3.11
C TRP A 279 25.40 -41.42 2.51
N THR A 280 26.14 -42.39 1.98
CA THR A 280 27.37 -42.12 1.24
C THR A 280 27.08 -42.00 -0.25
N ASP A 281 27.28 -40.81 -0.83
CA ASP A 281 27.24 -40.60 -2.27
C ASP A 281 28.68 -40.54 -2.81
N GLY A 282 29.19 -41.68 -3.25
CA GLY A 282 30.56 -41.85 -3.72
C GLY A 282 31.61 -41.53 -2.65
N CYS A 283 32.22 -40.35 -2.75
CA CYS A 283 33.23 -39.83 -1.81
C CYS A 283 32.72 -38.72 -0.88
N ARG A 284 31.40 -38.58 -0.76
CA ARG A 284 30.74 -37.61 0.12
C ARG A 284 29.88 -38.34 1.15
N ASN A 285 29.94 -37.92 2.40
CA ASN A 285 28.98 -38.29 3.41
C ASN A 285 27.86 -37.24 3.40
N CYS A 286 26.67 -37.63 2.98
CA CYS A 286 25.53 -36.76 2.83
C CYS A 286 24.51 -37.04 3.93
N SER A 287 23.91 -36.00 4.50
CA SER A 287 22.81 -36.11 5.46
C SER A 287 21.67 -35.16 5.08
N CYS A 288 20.44 -35.61 5.33
CA CYS A 288 19.27 -34.75 5.17
C CYS A 288 19.05 -33.93 6.44
N TYR A 289 19.47 -32.66 6.43
CA TYR A 289 19.28 -31.75 7.55
C TYR A 289 18.25 -30.68 7.19
N ASN A 290 17.15 -30.63 7.95
CA ASN A 290 16.08 -29.64 7.78
C ASN A 290 15.57 -29.52 6.32
N GLY A 291 15.34 -30.66 5.67
CA GLY A 291 14.88 -30.75 4.27
C GLY A 291 15.91 -30.36 3.20
N THR A 292 17.17 -30.13 3.57
CA THR A 292 18.27 -29.80 2.65
C THR A 292 19.35 -30.89 2.70
N VAL A 293 19.88 -31.29 1.55
CA VAL A 293 21.02 -32.22 1.50
C VAL A 293 22.30 -31.46 1.86
N GLN A 294 23.00 -31.90 2.91
CA GLN A 294 24.33 -31.43 3.25
C GLN A 294 25.33 -32.56 3.03
N CYS A 295 26.33 -32.34 2.16
CA CYS A 295 27.33 -33.35 1.79
C CYS A 295 28.73 -32.89 2.14
N GLU A 296 29.42 -33.59 3.04
CA GLU A 296 30.82 -33.36 3.39
C GLU A 296 31.76 -34.33 2.66
N THR A 297 32.91 -33.85 2.21
CA THR A 297 33.94 -34.69 1.59
C THR A 297 34.59 -35.62 2.61
N ILE A 298 34.67 -36.92 2.31
CA ILE A 298 35.29 -37.91 3.19
C ILE A 298 36.82 -37.70 3.19
N SER A 299 37.38 -37.35 4.36
CA SER A 299 38.84 -37.27 4.54
C SER A 299 39.41 -38.64 4.89
N CYS A 300 40.16 -39.24 3.98
CA CYS A 300 40.76 -40.56 4.18
C CYS A 300 42.10 -40.48 4.95
N PRO A 301 42.21 -41.07 6.15
CA PRO A 301 43.50 -41.18 6.83
C PRO A 301 44.45 -42.13 6.07
N PRO A 302 45.78 -41.95 6.17
CA PRO A 302 46.74 -42.83 5.50
C PRO A 302 46.65 -44.27 6.05
N PRO A 303 46.35 -45.28 5.21
CA PRO A 303 46.15 -46.65 5.66
C PRO A 303 47.45 -47.32 6.10
N GLN A 304 47.42 -47.97 7.25
CA GLN A 304 48.55 -48.75 7.79
C GLN A 304 48.24 -50.24 7.61
N CYS A 305 48.68 -50.82 6.49
CA CYS A 305 48.40 -52.22 6.17
C CYS A 305 49.42 -53.19 6.78
N PRO A 306 48.98 -54.38 7.24
CA PRO A 306 49.83 -55.54 7.51
C PRO A 306 50.79 -55.87 6.35
N PRO A 307 51.91 -56.57 6.59
CA PRO A 307 52.92 -56.85 5.56
C PRO A 307 52.42 -57.70 4.38
N ASP A 308 51.35 -58.48 4.58
CA ASP A 308 50.73 -59.35 3.58
C ASP A 308 49.48 -58.71 2.91
N SER A 309 49.29 -57.39 3.08
CA SER A 309 48.24 -56.62 2.39
C SER A 309 48.74 -55.24 1.93
N ALA A 310 48.05 -54.66 0.95
CA ALA A 310 48.37 -53.34 0.41
C ALA A 310 47.10 -52.48 0.26
N PRO A 311 47.23 -51.14 0.37
CA PRO A 311 46.09 -50.24 0.27
C PRO A 311 45.61 -50.13 -1.18
N ALA A 312 44.40 -50.64 -1.46
CA ALA A 312 43.75 -50.63 -2.75
C ALA A 312 42.36 -49.98 -2.67
N TYR A 313 41.84 -49.49 -3.79
CA TYR A 313 40.47 -48.99 -3.87
C TYR A 313 39.51 -50.16 -4.15
N VAL A 314 38.54 -50.38 -3.25
CA VAL A 314 37.52 -51.42 -3.40
C VAL A 314 36.28 -50.82 -4.09
N PRO A 315 35.62 -51.50 -5.05
CA PRO A 315 34.39 -51.00 -5.68
C PRO A 315 33.33 -50.59 -4.64
N GLY A 316 32.81 -49.36 -4.76
CA GLY A 316 31.83 -48.80 -3.82
C GLY A 316 32.41 -48.11 -2.58
N THR A 317 33.73 -48.16 -2.35
CA THR A 317 34.39 -47.48 -1.22
C THR A 317 35.12 -46.21 -1.67
N CYS A 318 35.11 -45.15 -0.85
CA CYS A 318 35.86 -43.93 -1.14
C CYS A 318 37.36 -44.05 -0.79
N CYS A 319 37.67 -44.57 0.40
CA CYS A 319 39.03 -44.68 0.92
C CYS A 319 39.70 -45.99 0.50
N LYS A 320 41.04 -46.01 0.51
CA LYS A 320 41.80 -47.23 0.26
C LYS A 320 41.71 -48.17 1.47
N GLU A 321 41.33 -49.41 1.22
CA GLU A 321 41.30 -50.49 2.22
C GLU A 321 42.48 -51.44 2.01
N CYS A 322 42.89 -52.13 3.07
CA CYS A 322 44.00 -53.08 2.99
C CYS A 322 43.54 -54.40 2.37
N GLN A 323 43.76 -54.57 1.07
CA GLN A 323 43.43 -55.79 0.35
C GLN A 323 44.58 -56.81 0.41
N PRO A 324 44.27 -58.13 0.44
CA PRO A 324 45.26 -59.19 0.26
C PRO A 324 46.19 -58.92 -0.91
N VAL A 325 47.47 -59.30 -0.78
CA VAL A 325 48.40 -59.28 -1.92
C VAL A 325 48.86 -60.65 -2.36
N CYS A 326 48.92 -60.83 -3.68
CA CYS A 326 49.55 -61.96 -4.33
C CYS A 326 50.96 -61.59 -4.78
N LEU A 327 51.98 -62.31 -4.28
CA LEU A 327 53.35 -62.19 -4.79
C LEU A 327 53.51 -63.07 -6.04
N PHE A 328 53.69 -62.47 -7.21
CA PHE A 328 53.83 -63.21 -8.46
C PHE A 328 54.97 -62.69 -9.33
N ARG A 329 55.92 -63.59 -9.63
CA ARG A 329 57.13 -63.29 -10.42
C ARG A 329 57.90 -62.03 -9.93
N GLY A 330 57.96 -61.82 -8.62
CA GLY A 330 58.66 -60.70 -7.99
C GLY A 330 57.93 -59.34 -8.07
N ARG A 331 56.64 -59.34 -8.44
CA ARG A 331 55.75 -58.17 -8.31
C ARG A 331 54.62 -58.50 -7.33
N VAL A 332 54.15 -57.46 -6.67
CA VAL A 332 52.98 -57.47 -5.78
C VAL A 332 51.76 -57.11 -6.62
N TYR A 333 50.69 -57.89 -6.50
CA TYR A 333 49.37 -57.66 -7.09
C TYR A 333 48.35 -57.63 -5.95
N VAL A 334 47.30 -56.83 -6.05
CA VAL A 334 46.20 -56.78 -5.08
C VAL A 334 45.05 -57.68 -5.51
N GLU A 335 44.20 -58.10 -4.58
CA GLU A 335 43.02 -58.92 -4.85
C GLU A 335 42.21 -58.40 -6.06
N GLY A 336 41.92 -59.27 -7.02
CA GLY A 336 41.25 -58.94 -8.30
C GLY A 336 42.16 -58.45 -9.43
N ASP A 337 43.45 -58.17 -9.19
CA ASP A 337 44.40 -57.79 -10.25
C ASP A 337 44.58 -58.92 -11.27
N LEU A 338 44.46 -58.56 -12.55
CA LEU A 338 44.68 -59.47 -13.67
C LEU A 338 46.09 -59.33 -14.26
N LYS A 339 46.72 -60.49 -14.56
CA LYS A 339 48.04 -60.55 -15.19
C LYS A 339 48.11 -61.54 -16.35
N SER A 340 48.36 -61.02 -17.55
CA SER A 340 48.67 -61.84 -18.73
C SER A 340 50.14 -62.29 -18.73
N VAL A 341 50.37 -63.57 -19.04
CA VAL A 341 51.67 -64.23 -19.09
C VAL A 341 51.73 -65.15 -20.31
N ARG A 342 52.84 -65.15 -21.06
CA ARG A 342 53.06 -66.13 -22.13
C ARG A 342 53.78 -67.37 -21.60
N ASP A 343 53.32 -68.55 -22.00
CA ASP A 343 54.00 -69.82 -21.75
C ASP A 343 55.19 -70.03 -22.72
N SER A 344 55.92 -71.13 -22.55
CA SER A 344 57.04 -71.51 -23.42
C SER A 344 56.63 -71.84 -24.87
N SER A 345 55.34 -71.99 -25.14
CA SER A 345 54.76 -72.30 -26.44
C SER A 345 54.16 -71.05 -27.11
N GLY A 346 54.22 -69.88 -26.46
CA GLY A 346 53.68 -68.61 -26.93
C GLY A 346 52.22 -68.35 -26.59
N ASN A 347 51.51 -69.33 -26.00
CA ASN A 347 50.11 -69.17 -25.58
C ASN A 347 50.04 -68.16 -24.46
N CYS A 348 49.01 -67.31 -24.49
CA CYS A 348 48.74 -66.41 -23.39
C CYS A 348 47.86 -67.08 -22.33
N LEU A 349 48.32 -67.03 -21.09
CA LEU A 349 47.64 -67.49 -19.89
C LEU A 349 47.31 -66.26 -19.05
N LEU A 350 46.06 -66.16 -18.60
CA LEU A 350 45.60 -65.10 -17.72
C LEU A 350 45.57 -65.62 -16.28
N PHE A 351 46.02 -64.80 -15.34
CA PHE A 351 45.97 -65.08 -13.91
C PHE A 351 45.32 -63.92 -13.17
N GLU A 352 44.61 -64.21 -12.10
CA GLU A 352 43.90 -63.26 -11.23
C GLU A 352 44.39 -63.45 -9.79
N CYS A 353 44.59 -62.37 -9.04
CA CYS A 353 44.89 -62.46 -7.62
C CYS A 353 43.62 -62.80 -6.83
N GLN A 354 43.58 -64.01 -6.25
CA GLN A 354 42.50 -64.50 -5.41
C GLN A 354 43.05 -65.18 -4.15
N GLU A 355 42.59 -64.74 -2.98
CA GLU A 355 42.96 -65.23 -1.65
C GLU A 355 44.49 -65.35 -1.44
N HIS A 356 45.24 -64.28 -1.75
CA HIS A 356 46.73 -64.22 -1.69
C HIS A 356 47.47 -65.12 -2.71
N SER A 357 46.75 -65.74 -3.65
CA SER A 357 47.32 -66.64 -4.68
C SER A 357 46.93 -66.21 -6.09
N MET A 358 47.84 -66.34 -7.07
CA MET A 358 47.48 -66.10 -8.47
C MET A 358 46.79 -67.34 -9.06
N GLN A 359 45.47 -67.31 -9.15
CA GLN A 359 44.66 -68.34 -9.79
C GLN A 359 44.64 -68.15 -11.30
N ARG A 360 44.52 -69.23 -12.07
CA ARG A 360 44.46 -69.16 -13.54
C ARG A 360 43.01 -68.98 -13.99
N VAL A 361 42.75 -67.95 -14.78
CA VAL A 361 41.45 -67.68 -15.40
C VAL A 361 41.37 -68.37 -16.77
N GLU A 362 40.20 -68.90 -17.13
CA GLU A 362 39.95 -69.40 -18.48
C GLU A 362 39.74 -68.23 -19.45
N ASN A 363 40.54 -68.20 -20.53
CA ASN A 363 40.46 -67.14 -21.53
C ASN A 363 39.29 -67.36 -22.49
N ALA A 364 38.44 -66.34 -22.66
CA ALA A 364 37.50 -66.29 -23.77
C ALA A 364 38.23 -66.28 -25.13
N PRO A 365 37.61 -66.82 -26.21
CA PRO A 365 38.17 -66.70 -27.56
C PRO A 365 38.23 -65.23 -27.99
N CYS A 366 39.38 -64.79 -28.47
CA CYS A 366 39.57 -63.40 -28.87
C CYS A 366 38.78 -63.04 -30.13
N PRO A 367 38.21 -61.82 -30.21
CA PRO A 367 37.57 -61.34 -31.44
C PRO A 367 38.61 -61.13 -32.54
N GLU A 368 38.19 -61.24 -33.80
CA GLU A 368 39.08 -60.95 -34.94
C GLU A 368 39.36 -59.44 -35.05
N LEU A 369 40.63 -59.10 -35.23
CA LEU A 369 41.09 -57.71 -35.34
C LEU A 369 41.14 -57.29 -36.81
N THR A 370 40.60 -56.11 -37.10
CA THR A 370 40.55 -55.53 -38.45
C THR A 370 41.85 -54.82 -38.86
N CYS A 371 42.83 -54.71 -37.97
CA CYS A 371 44.12 -54.05 -38.20
C CYS A 371 45.27 -55.04 -38.48
N PRO A 372 46.31 -54.62 -39.23
CA PRO A 372 47.49 -55.44 -39.51
C PRO A 372 48.31 -55.74 -38.25
N GLU A 373 49.06 -56.85 -38.25
CA GLU A 373 49.83 -57.30 -37.08
C GLU A 373 50.85 -56.27 -36.55
N SER A 374 51.33 -55.37 -37.40
CA SER A 374 52.21 -54.25 -37.05
C SER A 374 51.57 -53.21 -36.10
N GLU A 375 50.23 -53.19 -36.02
CA GLU A 375 49.45 -52.27 -35.18
C GLU A 375 48.82 -52.98 -33.98
N HIS A 376 49.16 -54.26 -33.75
CA HIS A 376 48.63 -55.01 -32.62
C HIS A 376 49.35 -54.66 -31.32
N ILE A 377 48.63 -54.06 -30.38
CA ILE A 377 49.09 -53.76 -29.03
C ILE A 377 48.81 -54.95 -28.11
N THR A 378 49.84 -55.42 -27.40
CA THR A 378 49.70 -56.42 -26.33
C THR A 378 49.50 -55.74 -24.98
N LEU A 379 48.43 -56.08 -24.30
CA LEU A 379 48.06 -55.53 -23.00
C LEU A 379 48.52 -56.44 -21.84
N THR A 380 48.71 -55.86 -20.66
CA THR A 380 49.32 -56.56 -19.51
C THR A 380 48.31 -57.25 -18.58
N ASP A 381 47.06 -56.87 -18.69
CA ASP A 381 45.87 -57.31 -17.94
C ASP A 381 45.05 -58.37 -18.69
N ARG A 382 45.28 -58.54 -19.99
CA ARG A 382 44.48 -59.44 -20.85
C ARG A 382 45.30 -60.15 -21.92
N CYS A 383 44.74 -61.23 -22.46
CA CYS A 383 45.42 -62.06 -23.45
C CYS A 383 45.12 -61.72 -24.91
N CYS A 384 43.98 -61.07 -25.18
CA CYS A 384 43.65 -60.57 -26.50
C CYS A 384 44.43 -59.28 -26.80
N LYS A 385 44.96 -59.18 -28.01
CA LYS A 385 45.59 -57.94 -28.50
C LYS A 385 44.48 -56.96 -28.90
N VAL A 386 44.81 -55.67 -28.98
CA VAL A 386 43.93 -54.62 -29.54
C VAL A 386 44.65 -53.87 -30.66
N CYS A 387 43.90 -53.14 -31.49
CA CYS A 387 44.49 -52.28 -32.52
C CYS A 387 45.06 -50.98 -31.93
N ARG A 388 46.07 -50.40 -32.58
CA ARG A 388 46.54 -49.05 -32.24
C ARG A 388 45.43 -48.02 -32.47
N GLY A 389 45.22 -47.12 -31.50
CA GLY A 389 44.11 -46.16 -31.53
C GLY A 389 42.76 -46.74 -31.05
N TYR A 390 42.75 -47.97 -30.52
CA TYR A 390 41.59 -48.54 -29.85
C TYR A 390 41.15 -47.67 -28.65
N HIS A 391 39.83 -47.56 -28.45
CA HIS A 391 39.23 -46.60 -27.54
C HIS A 391 38.75 -47.28 -26.25
N PHE A 392 39.66 -47.41 -25.28
CA PHE A 392 39.48 -48.11 -24.00
C PHE A 392 38.28 -47.58 -23.19
N CYS A 393 37.85 -46.33 -23.40
CA CYS A 393 36.69 -45.74 -22.73
C CYS A 393 35.31 -46.22 -23.23
N VAL A 394 35.20 -46.92 -24.38
CA VAL A 394 33.87 -47.28 -24.96
C VAL A 394 33.31 -48.59 -24.39
N GLU A 395 34.17 -49.50 -23.93
CA GLU A 395 33.77 -50.88 -23.59
C GLU A 395 33.39 -51.10 -22.11
N GLY A 396 33.17 -50.05 -21.32
CA GLY A 396 32.75 -50.18 -19.90
C GLY A 396 33.78 -50.83 -18.97
N HIS A 397 34.99 -51.11 -19.48
CA HIS A 397 36.10 -51.75 -18.76
C HIS A 397 37.22 -50.77 -18.32
N SER A 398 36.98 -49.46 -18.44
CA SER A 398 37.77 -48.44 -17.74
C SER A 398 37.48 -48.53 -16.23
N PRO A 399 38.40 -48.13 -15.33
CA PRO A 399 37.99 -47.72 -13.99
C PRO A 399 36.81 -46.76 -14.13
N SER A 400 35.72 -47.04 -13.39
CA SER A 400 34.43 -46.39 -13.58
C SER A 400 34.54 -44.91 -13.22
N CYS A 401 34.86 -44.07 -14.19
CA CYS A 401 34.90 -42.62 -14.05
C CYS A 401 33.48 -42.16 -13.70
N VAL A 402 33.30 -41.69 -12.47
CA VAL A 402 31.99 -41.31 -11.91
C VAL A 402 31.62 -39.90 -12.36
N GLU A 403 30.39 -39.48 -12.09
CA GLU A 403 29.87 -38.15 -12.42
C GLU A 403 30.89 -37.03 -12.12
N ASN A 404 31.00 -36.10 -13.08
CA ASN A 404 31.97 -35.00 -13.12
C ASN A 404 33.46 -35.37 -13.35
N SER A 405 33.75 -36.63 -13.69
CA SER A 405 35.00 -37.04 -14.34
C SER A 405 34.79 -37.43 -15.82
N GLU A 406 35.87 -37.43 -16.60
CA GLU A 406 35.93 -37.78 -18.01
C GLU A 406 37.03 -38.83 -18.25
N CYS A 407 36.77 -39.80 -19.12
CA CYS A 407 37.72 -40.86 -19.44
C CYS A 407 38.69 -40.42 -20.56
N VAL A 408 39.98 -40.34 -20.23
CA VAL A 408 41.06 -40.01 -21.17
C VAL A 408 41.66 -41.31 -21.71
N ASN A 409 41.64 -41.46 -23.03
CA ASN A 409 42.17 -42.63 -23.73
C ASN A 409 43.71 -42.51 -23.88
N LEU A 410 44.46 -43.51 -23.43
CA LEU A 410 45.92 -43.57 -23.50
C LEU A 410 46.39 -44.65 -24.49
N GLU A 411 47.65 -44.58 -24.96
CA GLU A 411 48.18 -45.57 -25.93
C GLU A 411 48.15 -47.03 -25.42
N ALA A 412 48.07 -47.23 -24.09
CA ALA A 412 48.04 -48.55 -23.46
C ALA A 412 47.11 -48.59 -22.22
N GLY A 413 45.92 -47.98 -22.31
CA GLY A 413 44.89 -48.04 -21.25
C GLY A 413 43.99 -46.81 -21.23
N SER A 414 43.28 -46.59 -20.13
CA SER A 414 42.52 -45.38 -19.84
C SER A 414 42.85 -44.82 -18.45
N CYS A 415 42.56 -43.54 -18.24
CA CYS A 415 42.64 -42.88 -16.94
C CYS A 415 41.47 -41.88 -16.83
N CYS A 416 40.98 -41.61 -15.61
CA CYS A 416 39.98 -40.56 -15.41
C CYS A 416 40.68 -39.21 -15.21
N SER A 417 40.04 -38.13 -15.66
CA SER A 417 40.40 -36.74 -15.34
C SER A 417 39.15 -36.02 -14.85
N CYS A 418 39.28 -35.09 -13.91
CA CYS A 418 38.17 -34.21 -13.58
C CYS A 418 37.87 -33.25 -14.73
N LYS A 419 36.59 -32.89 -14.87
CA LYS A 419 36.16 -31.81 -15.78
C LYS A 419 36.63 -30.45 -15.23
N ASP A 420 36.71 -29.46 -16.12
CA ASP A 420 36.96 -28.07 -15.71
C ASP A 420 35.93 -27.61 -14.67
N GLY A 421 36.38 -26.86 -13.66
CA GLY A 421 35.58 -26.49 -12.48
C GLY A 421 35.53 -27.54 -11.36
N TYR A 422 36.11 -28.73 -11.55
CA TYR A 422 36.13 -29.80 -10.55
C TYR A 422 37.55 -30.23 -10.15
N ARG A 423 37.72 -30.64 -8.88
CA ARG A 423 38.98 -31.16 -8.33
C ARG A 423 38.89 -32.63 -7.95
N ALA A 424 39.98 -33.37 -8.10
CA ALA A 424 40.03 -34.78 -7.72
C ALA A 424 39.91 -34.97 -6.19
N LEU A 425 39.01 -35.86 -5.76
CA LEU A 425 38.86 -36.29 -4.36
C LEU A 425 39.67 -37.57 -4.06
N ARG A 426 40.16 -38.24 -5.10
CA ARG A 426 40.97 -39.48 -5.04
C ARG A 426 42.16 -39.37 -6.00
N ASP A 427 43.22 -40.12 -5.71
CA ASP A 427 44.46 -40.13 -6.52
C ASP A 427 44.23 -40.60 -7.97
N ASP A 428 43.18 -41.38 -8.21
CA ASP A 428 42.81 -41.90 -9.54
C ASP A 428 41.93 -40.94 -10.36
N SER A 429 41.57 -39.79 -9.80
CA SER A 429 40.67 -38.79 -10.41
C SER A 429 39.32 -39.34 -10.91
N ALA A 430 38.89 -40.51 -10.40
CA ALA A 430 37.62 -41.13 -10.77
C ALA A 430 36.41 -40.51 -10.05
N TYR A 431 36.66 -39.76 -8.97
CA TYR A 431 35.67 -39.00 -8.20
C TYR A 431 36.12 -37.54 -8.08
N CYS A 432 35.23 -36.62 -8.48
CA CYS A 432 35.53 -35.21 -8.56
C CYS A 432 34.58 -34.38 -7.68
N GLY A 433 35.16 -33.48 -6.90
CA GLY A 433 34.47 -32.48 -6.09
C GLY A 433 34.31 -31.19 -6.88
N ASP A 434 33.17 -30.56 -6.75
CA ASP A 434 32.97 -29.19 -7.22
C ASP A 434 33.96 -28.24 -6.53
N ILE A 435 34.46 -27.22 -7.24
CA ILE A 435 35.33 -26.19 -6.66
C ILE A 435 34.46 -24.99 -6.32
N ASP A 436 34.19 -24.76 -5.03
CA ASP A 436 33.47 -23.58 -4.60
C ASP A 436 34.35 -22.33 -4.70
N GLU A 437 34.30 -21.63 -5.84
CA GLU A 437 35.10 -20.42 -6.05
C GLU A 437 34.65 -19.25 -5.16
N CYS A 438 33.42 -19.28 -4.65
CA CYS A 438 32.90 -18.28 -3.72
C CYS A 438 33.49 -18.46 -2.31
N ALA A 439 33.54 -19.70 -1.79
CA ALA A 439 34.14 -20.00 -0.49
C ALA A 439 35.67 -19.92 -0.51
N GLU A 440 36.32 -20.30 -1.61
CA GLU A 440 37.78 -20.18 -1.76
C GLU A 440 38.26 -18.78 -2.17
N GLY A 441 37.34 -17.84 -2.45
CA GLY A 441 37.67 -16.48 -2.90
C GLY A 441 38.37 -16.42 -4.26
N LYS A 442 38.14 -17.44 -5.12
CA LYS A 442 38.77 -17.62 -6.43
C LYS A 442 37.88 -17.17 -7.60
N HIS A 443 36.88 -16.35 -7.31
CA HIS A 443 35.94 -15.81 -8.28
C HIS A 443 36.43 -14.49 -8.92
N TYR A 444 36.00 -14.22 -10.14
CA TYR A 444 36.26 -12.94 -10.84
C TYR A 444 35.19 -11.86 -10.59
N CYS A 445 34.19 -12.14 -9.74
CA CYS A 445 33.15 -11.19 -9.36
C CYS A 445 33.74 -9.87 -8.81
N ARG A 446 33.34 -8.74 -9.41
CA ARG A 446 33.81 -7.40 -9.04
C ARG A 446 32.91 -6.74 -7.99
N GLU A 447 33.27 -5.53 -7.60
CA GLU A 447 32.44 -4.66 -6.75
C GLU A 447 30.99 -4.56 -7.28
N ASN A 448 30.04 -4.38 -6.36
CA ASN A 448 28.60 -4.35 -6.60
C ASN A 448 27.97 -5.68 -7.09
N THR A 449 28.65 -6.80 -6.88
CA THR A 449 28.14 -8.14 -7.20
C THR A 449 28.25 -9.11 -6.01
N MET A 450 27.35 -10.11 -5.96
CA MET A 450 27.40 -11.26 -5.06
C MET A 450 27.79 -12.52 -5.84
N CYS A 451 28.72 -13.31 -5.29
CA CYS A 451 29.13 -14.60 -5.84
C CYS A 451 28.10 -15.68 -5.45
N VAL A 452 27.73 -16.53 -6.40
CA VAL A 452 26.93 -17.74 -6.19
C VAL A 452 27.63 -18.91 -6.87
N ASN A 453 27.97 -19.95 -6.10
CA ASN A 453 28.60 -21.15 -6.63
C ASN A 453 27.58 -22.01 -7.40
N THR A 454 28.00 -22.65 -8.49
CA THR A 454 27.19 -23.53 -9.32
C THR A 454 28.01 -24.77 -9.73
N PRO A 455 27.39 -25.91 -10.09
CA PRO A 455 28.16 -27.12 -10.40
C PRO A 455 29.12 -26.95 -11.59
N GLY A 456 30.42 -26.79 -11.30
CA GLY A 456 31.52 -26.61 -12.26
C GLY A 456 31.85 -25.15 -12.64
N SER A 457 31.29 -24.14 -11.95
CA SER A 457 31.57 -22.71 -12.17
C SER A 457 30.92 -21.85 -11.08
N PHE A 458 31.29 -20.60 -10.94
CA PHE A 458 30.49 -19.60 -10.21
C PHE A 458 29.71 -18.68 -11.17
N MET A 459 28.74 -17.94 -10.62
CA MET A 459 28.11 -16.80 -11.29
C MET A 459 28.06 -15.58 -10.36
N CYS A 460 28.20 -14.39 -10.94
CA CYS A 460 28.11 -13.13 -10.21
C CYS A 460 26.75 -12.47 -10.47
N ILE A 461 26.00 -12.14 -9.42
CA ILE A 461 24.68 -11.48 -9.51
C ILE A 461 24.84 -10.03 -9.04
N CYS A 462 24.25 -9.06 -9.74
CA CYS A 462 24.31 -7.65 -9.33
C CYS A 462 23.56 -7.43 -8.00
N HIS A 463 24.05 -6.52 -7.17
CA HIS A 463 23.23 -5.96 -6.08
C HIS A 463 22.03 -5.17 -6.64
N THR A 464 20.98 -5.04 -5.82
CA THR A 464 19.77 -4.28 -6.16
C THR A 464 20.11 -2.83 -6.50
N GLY A 465 19.63 -2.33 -7.66
CA GLY A 465 19.95 -1.00 -8.18
C GLY A 465 21.15 -0.93 -9.13
N TYR A 466 21.82 -2.06 -9.39
CA TYR A 466 22.93 -2.16 -10.34
C TYR A 466 22.55 -3.05 -11.53
N ILE A 467 22.93 -2.63 -12.74
CA ILE A 467 22.72 -3.39 -13.98
C ILE A 467 24.00 -4.09 -14.43
N ARG A 468 23.83 -5.29 -14.99
CA ARG A 468 24.92 -6.10 -15.53
C ARG A 468 25.55 -5.44 -16.75
N ILE A 469 26.86 -5.24 -16.73
CA ILE A 469 27.64 -4.86 -17.93
C ILE A 469 28.21 -6.11 -18.60
N ASP A 470 28.79 -6.98 -17.78
CA ASP A 470 29.38 -8.27 -18.18
C ASP A 470 29.07 -9.33 -17.12
N ASP A 471 29.50 -10.57 -17.33
CA ASP A 471 29.17 -11.68 -16.43
C ASP A 471 29.70 -11.51 -14.99
N TYR A 472 30.61 -10.57 -14.77
CA TYR A 472 31.37 -10.36 -13.53
C TYR A 472 31.19 -8.97 -12.89
N SER A 473 30.58 -8.00 -13.61
CA SER A 473 30.62 -6.58 -13.28
C SER A 473 29.28 -5.89 -13.49
N CYS A 474 28.90 -5.01 -12.56
CA CYS A 474 27.67 -4.22 -12.64
C CYS A 474 27.93 -2.73 -12.35
N THR A 475 27.25 -1.83 -13.06
CA THR A 475 27.24 -0.38 -12.80
C THR A 475 25.89 0.08 -12.29
N GLU A 476 25.86 1.25 -11.64
CA GLU A 476 24.62 1.97 -11.40
C GLU A 476 23.83 2.11 -12.70
N HIS A 477 22.53 1.88 -12.60
CA HIS A 477 21.60 2.33 -13.62
C HIS A 477 21.36 3.84 -13.42
N ASP A 478 21.14 4.57 -14.51
CA ASP A 478 20.61 5.93 -14.44
C ASP A 478 19.21 5.89 -15.04
N GLU A 479 18.21 5.58 -14.20
CA GLU A 479 16.81 5.52 -14.62
C GLU A 479 16.33 6.87 -15.20
N CYS A 480 16.98 7.98 -14.81
CA CYS A 480 16.64 9.31 -15.28
C CYS A 480 17.10 9.55 -16.74
N THR A 481 18.27 9.04 -17.12
CA THR A 481 18.78 9.15 -18.51
C THR A 481 18.18 8.09 -19.43
N THR A 482 17.84 6.90 -18.93
CA THR A 482 17.22 5.83 -19.75
C THR A 482 15.70 5.96 -19.92
N GLY A 483 15.04 6.77 -19.10
CA GLY A 483 13.59 6.94 -19.11
C GLY A 483 12.82 5.77 -18.47
N LEU A 484 13.50 4.88 -17.74
CA LEU A 484 12.89 3.79 -16.95
C LEU A 484 12.46 4.22 -15.53
N HIS A 485 12.45 5.53 -15.25
CA HIS A 485 12.02 6.06 -13.96
C HIS A 485 10.49 5.95 -13.74
N SER A 486 10.08 5.79 -12.48
CA SER A 486 8.66 5.81 -12.05
C SER A 486 8.17 7.21 -11.63
N CYS A 487 8.84 8.27 -12.12
CA CYS A 487 8.42 9.66 -11.93
C CYS A 487 7.27 10.06 -12.86
N ASP A 488 6.39 10.94 -12.38
CA ASP A 488 5.32 11.58 -13.15
C ASP A 488 5.91 12.40 -14.32
N GLU A 489 5.18 12.56 -15.43
CA GLU A 489 5.57 13.46 -16.53
C GLU A 489 5.82 14.90 -16.04
N ASN A 490 5.15 15.30 -14.96
CA ASN A 490 5.26 16.60 -14.31
C ASN A 490 6.25 16.61 -13.14
N ALA A 491 7.12 15.61 -13.04
CA ALA A 491 8.22 15.55 -12.09
C ALA A 491 9.60 15.71 -12.76
N ILE A 492 10.60 15.93 -11.92
CA ILE A 492 12.03 15.94 -12.21
C ILE A 492 12.62 14.70 -11.54
N CYS A 493 13.32 13.88 -12.32
CA CYS A 493 14.05 12.71 -11.85
C CYS A 493 15.46 13.11 -11.40
N PHE A 494 15.89 12.59 -10.24
CA PHE A 494 17.25 12.71 -9.72
C PHE A 494 17.81 11.30 -9.51
N ASN A 495 18.93 10.98 -10.17
CA ASN A 495 19.58 9.68 -9.98
C ASN A 495 20.24 9.60 -8.58
N THR A 496 20.20 8.43 -7.95
CA THR A 496 20.69 8.19 -6.59
C THR A 496 21.38 6.84 -6.48
N VAL A 497 22.28 6.65 -5.50
CA VAL A 497 22.97 5.38 -5.32
C VAL A 497 21.96 4.29 -4.93
N GLY A 498 21.68 3.37 -5.87
CA GLY A 498 20.69 2.30 -5.71
C GLY A 498 19.29 2.57 -6.28
N GLY A 499 19.08 3.63 -7.08
CA GLY A 499 17.82 3.90 -7.79
C GLY A 499 17.60 5.39 -8.08
N HIS A 500 16.34 5.84 -8.18
CA HIS A 500 16.02 7.24 -8.49
C HIS A 500 15.03 7.88 -7.50
N SER A 501 15.09 9.21 -7.41
CA SER A 501 14.19 10.05 -6.62
C SER A 501 13.44 11.05 -7.50
N CYS A 502 12.15 11.25 -7.25
CA CYS A 502 11.27 12.09 -8.05
C CYS A 502 10.79 13.31 -7.25
N SER A 503 10.81 14.50 -7.86
CA SER A 503 10.21 15.71 -7.27
C SER A 503 9.33 16.44 -8.28
N CYS A 504 8.13 16.87 -7.88
CA CYS A 504 7.23 17.58 -8.79
C CYS A 504 7.86 18.90 -9.29
N LYS A 505 7.63 19.23 -10.57
CA LYS A 505 8.05 20.50 -11.19
C LYS A 505 7.37 21.69 -10.48
N PRO A 506 7.98 22.89 -10.52
CA PRO A 506 7.34 24.10 -9.98
C PRO A 506 5.92 24.30 -10.54
N GLY A 507 4.96 24.59 -9.67
CA GLY A 507 3.54 24.64 -10.02
C GLY A 507 2.80 23.30 -9.97
N TYR A 508 3.46 22.21 -9.56
CA TYR A 508 2.83 20.92 -9.28
C TYR A 508 3.10 20.46 -7.84
N VAL A 509 2.16 19.72 -7.25
CA VAL A 509 2.24 19.18 -5.89
C VAL A 509 1.99 17.67 -5.88
N GLY A 510 2.70 16.94 -5.01
CA GLY A 510 2.60 15.49 -4.93
C GLY A 510 3.88 14.84 -4.39
N ASN A 511 4.03 13.55 -4.63
CA ASN A 511 5.15 12.72 -4.16
C ASN A 511 6.19 12.41 -5.25
N GLY A 512 6.15 13.11 -6.38
CA GLY A 512 7.06 12.89 -7.52
C GLY A 512 6.66 11.74 -8.46
N SER A 513 6.02 10.67 -7.97
CA SER A 513 5.41 9.62 -8.81
C SER A 513 3.98 9.96 -9.24
N VAL A 514 3.30 10.83 -8.50
CA VAL A 514 2.01 11.42 -8.86
C VAL A 514 2.09 12.91 -8.55
N CYS A 515 1.97 13.75 -9.58
CA CYS A 515 2.06 15.21 -9.49
C CYS A 515 0.80 15.85 -10.06
N ARG A 516 0.14 16.71 -9.27
CA ARG A 516 -1.08 17.43 -9.67
C ARG A 516 -0.80 18.91 -9.82
N ALA A 517 -1.33 19.52 -10.88
CA ALA A 517 -1.17 20.94 -11.14
C ALA A 517 -1.77 21.79 -10.01
N LEU A 518 -1.03 22.81 -9.58
CA LEU A 518 -1.45 23.83 -8.64
C LEU A 518 -1.82 25.10 -9.43
N CYS A 519 -3.07 25.52 -9.34
CA CYS A 519 -3.55 26.79 -9.92
C CYS A 519 -3.70 27.82 -8.81
N ASP A 520 -3.10 29.01 -8.95
CA ASP A 520 -3.17 30.06 -7.92
C ASP A 520 -4.58 30.69 -7.84
N GLY A 521 -5.33 30.20 -6.85
CA GLY A 521 -6.77 30.33 -6.78
C GLY A 521 -7.46 29.25 -7.62
N LEU A 522 -8.23 28.40 -6.93
CA LEU A 522 -8.98 27.28 -7.51
C LEU A 522 -9.81 27.71 -8.73
N CYS A 523 -9.83 26.85 -9.75
CA CYS A 523 -10.69 27.01 -10.92
C CYS A 523 -12.16 27.08 -10.50
N GLN A 524 -12.85 28.16 -10.89
CA GLN A 524 -14.22 28.44 -10.48
C GLN A 524 -15.22 27.74 -11.42
N ASN A 525 -16.50 27.73 -11.03
CA ASN A 525 -17.61 27.24 -11.88
C ASN A 525 -17.40 25.83 -12.45
N GLY A 526 -16.82 24.92 -11.65
CA GLY A 526 -16.57 23.52 -12.04
C GLY A 526 -15.46 23.33 -13.08
N GLY A 527 -14.60 24.33 -13.28
CA GLY A 527 -13.41 24.20 -14.13
C GLY A 527 -12.35 23.29 -13.50
N SER A 528 -11.58 22.61 -14.33
CA SER A 528 -10.50 21.71 -13.90
C SER A 528 -9.13 22.34 -14.14
N CYS A 529 -8.25 22.32 -13.13
CA CYS A 529 -6.86 22.73 -13.27
C CYS A 529 -6.10 21.64 -14.03
N ILE A 530 -5.64 21.93 -15.25
CA ILE A 530 -4.93 20.97 -16.12
C ILE A 530 -3.44 21.24 -16.23
N ASN A 531 -3.02 22.48 -15.97
CA ASN A 531 -1.64 22.93 -15.93
C ASN A 531 -1.55 24.08 -14.90
N PRO A 532 -0.34 24.43 -14.41
CA PRO A 532 -0.16 25.57 -13.53
C PRO A 532 -0.85 26.83 -14.09
N ASP A 533 -1.63 27.49 -13.23
CA ASP A 533 -2.43 28.68 -13.53
C ASP A 533 -3.35 28.61 -14.77
N THR A 534 -3.69 27.40 -15.21
CA THR A 534 -4.47 27.16 -16.43
C THR A 534 -5.67 26.25 -16.17
N CYS A 535 -6.85 26.87 -16.13
CA CYS A 535 -8.14 26.20 -15.93
C CYS A 535 -8.87 25.89 -17.24
N THR A 536 -9.38 24.66 -17.38
CA THR A 536 -10.33 24.30 -18.44
C THR A 536 -11.76 24.52 -17.95
N CYS A 537 -12.54 25.31 -18.69
CA CYS A 537 -13.87 25.75 -18.27
C CYS A 537 -15.00 24.88 -18.83
N GLN A 538 -16.04 24.66 -18.03
CA GLN A 538 -17.26 24.02 -18.52
C GLN A 538 -18.02 24.92 -19.51
N GLN A 539 -18.92 24.31 -20.30
CA GLN A 539 -19.68 25.02 -21.33
C GLN A 539 -20.45 26.19 -20.73
N GLY A 540 -20.37 27.34 -21.39
CA GLY A 540 -20.96 28.60 -20.91
C GLY A 540 -20.03 29.45 -20.04
N PHE A 541 -18.82 28.98 -19.68
CA PHE A 541 -17.84 29.78 -18.92
C PHE A 541 -16.55 30.06 -19.70
N THR A 542 -15.82 31.10 -19.28
CA THR A 542 -14.61 31.65 -19.90
C THR A 542 -13.83 32.49 -18.89
N GLY A 543 -12.55 32.77 -19.15
CA GLY A 543 -11.66 33.47 -18.22
C GLY A 543 -10.53 32.58 -17.70
N LYS A 544 -9.52 33.15 -17.03
CA LYS A 544 -8.30 32.40 -16.63
C LYS A 544 -8.58 31.34 -15.56
N ARG A 545 -9.58 31.58 -14.71
CA ARG A 545 -10.10 30.69 -13.67
C ARG A 545 -11.58 30.37 -13.90
N CYS A 546 -12.08 30.49 -15.13
CA CYS A 546 -13.48 30.24 -15.50
C CYS A 546 -14.50 31.18 -14.83
N GLU A 547 -14.06 32.38 -14.48
CA GLU A 547 -14.79 33.39 -13.70
C GLU A 547 -15.95 34.08 -14.45
N THR A 548 -15.98 34.03 -15.79
CA THR A 548 -16.91 34.81 -16.63
C THR A 548 -17.90 33.92 -17.38
N GLY A 549 -19.20 34.23 -17.35
CA GLY A 549 -20.21 33.57 -18.18
C GLY A 549 -20.27 34.11 -19.62
N LYS A 550 -20.38 33.23 -20.62
CA LYS A 550 -20.62 33.57 -22.03
C LYS A 550 -22.11 33.86 -22.26
N ASN A 551 -22.48 35.14 -22.24
CA ASN A 551 -23.82 35.58 -22.65
C ASN A 551 -24.00 35.50 -24.19
N THR A 552 -24.59 34.41 -24.68
CA THR A 552 -25.21 34.35 -26.02
C THR A 552 -26.72 34.46 -25.89
N GLY A 553 -27.29 35.64 -26.20
CA GLY A 553 -28.73 35.89 -26.10
C GLY A 553 -29.55 35.23 -27.22
N GLY A 554 -30.78 34.78 -26.92
CA GLY A 554 -31.62 34.08 -27.89
C GLY A 554 -33.05 33.73 -27.42
N VAL A 555 -33.93 34.73 -27.36
CA VAL A 555 -35.41 34.69 -27.58
C VAL A 555 -36.24 33.48 -27.06
N ARG A 556 -36.96 33.75 -25.95
CA ARG A 556 -38.37 33.43 -25.63
C ARG A 556 -39.12 32.41 -26.54
N GLY A 557 -39.50 31.26 -25.96
CA GLY A 557 -40.52 30.33 -26.49
C GLY A 557 -41.34 29.68 -25.36
N ARG A 558 -42.67 29.66 -25.49
CA ARG A 558 -43.63 29.15 -24.49
C ARG A 558 -44.32 27.90 -25.05
N LEU A 559 -44.49 26.84 -24.25
CA LEU A 559 -45.58 25.86 -24.38
C LEU A 559 -45.75 25.02 -23.10
N GLU A 560 -46.91 24.38 -22.94
CA GLU A 560 -47.45 23.91 -21.65
C GLU A 560 -47.26 22.40 -21.42
N GLY A 561 -47.20 21.99 -20.15
CA GLY A 561 -46.73 20.65 -19.76
C GLY A 561 -47.76 19.51 -19.71
N ARG A 562 -47.23 18.32 -19.37
CA ARG A 562 -47.79 17.29 -18.46
C ARG A 562 -46.68 16.27 -18.13
N GLY A 563 -46.71 15.67 -16.93
CA GLY A 563 -45.64 14.80 -16.39
C GLY A 563 -45.61 13.37 -16.98
N VAL A 564 -44.80 12.42 -16.49
CA VAL A 564 -44.10 12.32 -15.18
C VAL A 564 -42.84 11.42 -15.29
N ARG A 565 -41.85 11.63 -14.38
CA ARG A 565 -40.81 10.70 -13.82
C ARG A 565 -39.33 10.96 -14.16
N GLY A 566 -38.58 11.52 -13.19
CA GLY A 566 -37.16 11.24 -12.82
C GLY A 566 -36.04 11.41 -13.87
N ILE A 567 -34.76 11.69 -13.60
CA ILE A 567 -33.93 12.00 -12.40
C ILE A 567 -32.71 12.78 -12.98
N CYS A 568 -32.12 13.84 -12.41
CA CYS A 568 -32.50 14.81 -11.36
C CYS A 568 -31.62 16.07 -11.52
N LEU A 569 -32.04 17.21 -10.96
CA LEU A 569 -31.20 18.42 -10.74
C LEU A 569 -31.58 19.03 -9.39
N SER A 570 -30.61 19.20 -8.49
CA SER A 570 -30.84 19.70 -7.12
C SER A 570 -30.29 21.11 -6.92
N LEU A 571 -31.17 22.10 -7.03
CA LEU A 571 -31.02 23.42 -6.41
C LEU A 571 -32.36 23.78 -5.77
N LEU A 572 -32.32 24.28 -4.52
CA LEU A 572 -33.45 24.73 -3.71
C LEU A 572 -34.50 23.65 -3.35
N SER A 573 -34.20 22.84 -2.34
CA SER A 573 -35.23 22.39 -1.39
C SER A 573 -35.37 23.44 -0.30
N ALA A 574 -36.33 24.35 -0.45
CA ALA A 574 -36.87 25.05 0.70
C ALA A 574 -37.78 24.06 1.44
N ASP A 575 -37.66 24.02 2.76
CA ASP A 575 -38.51 23.20 3.62
C ASP A 575 -40.00 23.55 3.46
N ILE A 576 -40.87 22.54 3.58
CA ILE A 576 -42.31 22.69 3.40
C ILE A 576 -42.95 22.68 4.79
N ASP A 577 -43.56 23.78 5.21
CA ASP A 577 -44.24 23.80 6.51
C ASP A 577 -45.51 22.91 6.50
N GLU A 578 -45.35 21.64 6.87
CA GLU A 578 -46.45 20.68 6.94
C GLU A 578 -47.41 20.98 8.10
N CYS A 579 -46.95 21.68 9.13
CA CYS A 579 -47.78 22.17 10.23
C CYS A 579 -48.70 23.31 9.78
N ALA A 580 -48.20 24.25 8.98
CA ALA A 580 -48.98 25.36 8.43
C ALA A 580 -49.85 24.98 7.22
N THR A 581 -49.64 23.80 6.63
CA THR A 581 -50.39 23.31 5.46
C THR A 581 -51.38 22.18 5.77
N ASP A 582 -51.59 21.82 7.05
CA ASP A 582 -52.41 20.68 7.50
C ASP A 582 -52.02 19.35 6.81
N ARG A 583 -50.73 19.18 6.50
CA ARG A 583 -50.18 17.95 5.87
C ARG A 583 -49.46 17.04 6.86
N HIS A 584 -49.42 17.43 8.13
CA HIS A 584 -48.85 16.65 9.20
C HIS A 584 -49.74 15.46 9.61
N SER A 585 -49.13 14.41 10.16
CA SER A 585 -49.82 13.23 10.71
C SER A 585 -49.89 13.19 12.24
N CYS A 586 -49.53 14.30 12.91
CA CYS A 586 -49.67 14.45 14.36
C CYS A 586 -51.08 14.13 14.86
N ALA A 587 -51.19 13.37 15.96
CA ALA A 587 -52.46 13.07 16.59
C ALA A 587 -53.08 14.32 17.23
N ASN A 588 -54.41 14.38 17.34
CA ASN A 588 -55.18 15.54 17.83
C ASN A 588 -54.84 16.01 19.26
N ASP A 589 -54.15 15.19 20.06
CA ASP A 589 -53.66 15.54 21.41
C ASP A 589 -52.20 16.04 21.43
N THR A 590 -51.50 16.01 20.28
CA THR A 590 -50.13 16.49 20.08
C THR A 590 -50.07 17.78 19.25
N VAL A 591 -49.01 18.57 19.42
CA VAL A 591 -48.79 19.85 18.71
C VAL A 591 -47.68 19.68 17.68
N CYS A 592 -47.95 20.06 16.44
CA CYS A 592 -47.01 20.03 15.32
C CYS A 592 -45.99 21.19 15.40
N PHE A 593 -44.72 20.90 15.16
CA PHE A 593 -43.62 21.85 15.02
C PHE A 593 -42.86 21.58 13.72
N ASN A 594 -42.71 22.59 12.87
CA ASN A 594 -42.01 22.45 11.61
C ASN A 594 -40.48 22.48 11.81
N VAL A 595 -39.74 21.66 11.05
CA VAL A 595 -38.28 21.49 11.15
C VAL A 595 -37.67 21.31 9.75
N ASP A 596 -36.44 21.75 9.52
CA ASP A 596 -35.81 21.76 8.19
C ASP A 596 -35.73 20.32 7.60
N GLY A 597 -36.65 19.97 6.70
CA GLY A 597 -36.85 18.63 6.13
C GLY A 597 -38.09 17.84 6.62
N GLY A 598 -39.01 18.43 7.39
CA GLY A 598 -40.27 17.80 7.83
C GLY A 598 -40.93 18.43 9.07
N TYR A 599 -41.67 17.63 9.85
CA TYR A 599 -42.33 18.09 11.08
C TYR A 599 -42.20 17.12 12.26
N ASP A 600 -42.31 17.67 13.48
CA ASP A 600 -42.16 16.99 14.77
C ASP A 600 -43.42 17.20 15.64
N CYS A 601 -43.96 16.13 16.23
CA CYS A 601 -45.23 16.14 16.97
C CYS A 601 -44.97 16.00 18.48
N ARG A 602 -45.10 17.10 19.24
CA ARG A 602 -44.77 17.12 20.68
C ARG A 602 -46.00 17.31 21.55
N CYS A 603 -45.99 16.68 22.74
CA CYS A 603 -47.10 16.83 23.67
C CYS A 603 -46.83 17.88 24.77
N PRO A 604 -47.76 18.82 25.02
CA PRO A 604 -47.58 19.84 26.05
C PRO A 604 -47.67 19.25 27.47
N HIS A 605 -46.72 19.61 28.33
CA HIS A 605 -46.65 19.13 29.71
C HIS A 605 -47.94 19.40 30.50
N GLY A 606 -48.43 18.38 31.21
CA GLY A 606 -49.58 18.47 32.11
C GLY A 606 -50.84 17.74 31.64
N LYS A 607 -50.83 17.12 30.45
CA LYS A 607 -51.83 16.12 30.05
C LYS A 607 -51.19 14.74 29.89
N ASN A 608 -51.95 13.68 30.21
CA ASN A 608 -51.56 12.30 29.89
C ASN A 608 -51.71 12.08 28.38
N CYS A 609 -50.63 12.35 27.65
CA CYS A 609 -50.50 11.95 26.25
C CYS A 609 -49.98 10.52 26.17
N THR A 610 -50.49 9.74 25.23
CA THR A 610 -50.05 8.34 25.04
C THR A 610 -48.70 8.27 24.34
N GLY A 611 -47.63 8.43 25.12
CA GLY A 611 -46.25 8.06 24.72
C GLY A 611 -45.92 6.57 24.89
N ASP A 612 -46.92 5.77 25.25
CA ASP A 612 -46.86 4.30 25.22
C ASP A 612 -47.12 3.82 23.79
N CYS A 613 -46.31 2.88 23.33
CA CYS A 613 -46.40 2.30 22.01
C CYS A 613 -47.33 1.09 22.04
N ASN A 614 -48.33 1.04 21.18
CA ASN A 614 -49.13 -0.17 20.99
C ASN A 614 -48.56 -0.98 19.82
N HIS A 615 -48.11 -2.21 20.09
CA HIS A 615 -47.46 -3.07 19.09
C HIS A 615 -48.04 -4.48 19.17
N ASP A 616 -48.55 -5.01 18.06
CA ASP A 616 -49.30 -6.28 17.97
C ASP A 616 -50.36 -6.44 19.09
N ASN A 617 -51.19 -5.40 19.27
CA ASN A 617 -52.24 -5.30 20.30
C ASN A 617 -51.75 -5.42 21.75
N LYS A 618 -50.43 -5.33 22.01
CA LYS A 618 -49.84 -5.28 23.35
C LYS A 618 -49.35 -3.86 23.62
N HIS A 619 -49.86 -3.25 24.70
CA HIS A 619 -49.31 -1.99 25.21
C HIS A 619 -47.87 -2.19 25.69
N LYS A 620 -46.97 -1.29 25.25
CA LYS A 620 -45.56 -1.25 25.63
C LYS A 620 -45.22 0.15 26.14
N HIS A 621 -44.65 0.23 27.33
CA HIS A 621 -44.44 1.50 27.99
C HIS A 621 -43.23 2.25 27.41
N ASN A 622 -43.24 3.58 27.48
CA ASN A 622 -42.11 4.40 27.04
C ASN A 622 -40.79 3.97 27.75
N GLY A 623 -39.75 3.69 26.97
CA GLY A 623 -38.46 3.14 27.41
C GLY A 623 -38.37 1.60 27.44
N GLN A 624 -39.48 0.87 27.28
CA GLN A 624 -39.48 -0.60 27.30
C GLN A 624 -38.85 -1.19 26.03
N ILE A 625 -38.06 -2.27 26.18
CA ILE A 625 -37.41 -3.00 25.08
C ILE A 625 -37.97 -4.43 25.01
N TRP A 626 -38.22 -4.96 23.81
CA TRP A 626 -38.65 -6.33 23.55
C TRP A 626 -38.17 -6.83 22.18
N VAL A 627 -38.29 -8.13 21.92
CA VAL A 627 -37.99 -8.76 20.62
C VAL A 627 -39.30 -9.05 19.88
N LEU A 628 -39.33 -8.98 18.55
CA LEU A 628 -40.53 -9.26 17.77
C LEU A 628 -40.85 -10.75 17.71
N ASP A 629 -42.13 -11.11 17.92
CA ASP A 629 -42.61 -12.49 17.83
C ASP A 629 -42.50 -13.05 16.38
N ASN A 630 -42.57 -12.18 15.36
CA ASN A 630 -42.43 -12.53 13.93
C ASN A 630 -41.00 -12.40 13.36
N ASP A 631 -40.13 -11.59 13.98
CA ASP A 631 -38.73 -11.43 13.59
C ASP A 631 -37.85 -11.39 14.84
N ARG A 632 -37.50 -12.59 15.32
CA ARG A 632 -36.66 -12.83 16.51
C ARG A 632 -35.28 -12.14 16.46
N CYS A 633 -34.87 -11.60 15.32
CA CYS A 633 -33.61 -10.90 15.11
C CYS A 633 -33.71 -9.38 15.29
N SER A 634 -34.92 -8.86 15.44
CA SER A 634 -35.21 -7.44 15.60
C SER A 634 -35.62 -7.12 17.04
N VAL A 635 -34.83 -6.26 17.68
CA VAL A 635 -35.04 -5.74 19.03
C VAL A 635 -35.66 -4.35 18.92
N CYS A 636 -36.85 -4.19 19.49
CA CYS A 636 -37.62 -2.96 19.44
C CYS A 636 -37.69 -2.29 20.81
N SER A 637 -37.51 -0.98 20.82
CA SER A 637 -37.74 -0.14 22.00
C SER A 637 -38.90 0.82 21.73
N CYS A 638 -39.76 1.02 22.72
CA CYS A 638 -40.70 2.13 22.68
C CYS A 638 -39.97 3.40 23.11
N GLN A 639 -39.97 4.44 22.26
CA GLN A 639 -39.51 5.77 22.61
C GLN A 639 -40.57 6.80 22.21
N SER A 640 -41.24 7.35 23.23
CA SER A 640 -42.23 8.42 23.12
C SER A 640 -43.31 8.18 22.05
N GLY A 641 -43.93 6.99 22.09
CA GLY A 641 -45.01 6.59 21.18
C GLY A 641 -44.54 5.89 19.90
N LEU A 642 -43.27 5.99 19.51
CA LEU A 642 -42.70 5.25 18.38
C LEU A 642 -42.02 3.96 18.82
N VAL A 643 -42.36 2.85 18.14
CA VAL A 643 -41.62 1.59 18.23
C VAL A 643 -40.40 1.69 17.32
N MET A 644 -39.22 1.89 17.91
CA MET A 644 -37.95 1.87 17.19
C MET A 644 -37.36 0.46 17.22
N CYS A 645 -37.53 -0.27 16.12
CA CYS A 645 -36.93 -1.58 15.89
C CYS A 645 -35.57 -1.44 15.22
N ARG A 646 -34.57 -2.13 15.76
CA ARG A 646 -33.25 -2.34 15.14
C ARG A 646 -32.91 -3.83 15.18
N ARG A 647 -32.10 -4.31 14.23
CA ARG A 647 -31.52 -5.66 14.38
C ARG A 647 -30.67 -5.75 15.65
N MET A 648 -30.62 -6.94 16.23
CA MET A 648 -29.67 -7.23 17.31
C MET A 648 -28.25 -6.97 16.82
N VAL A 649 -27.44 -6.36 17.68
CA VAL A 649 -26.00 -6.17 17.43
C VAL A 649 -25.32 -7.49 17.74
N CYS A 650 -24.59 -8.02 16.76
CA CYS A 650 -23.99 -9.35 16.83
C CYS A 650 -22.61 -9.30 17.49
N ASP A 651 -22.47 -9.99 18.61
CA ASP A 651 -21.22 -10.19 19.34
C ASP A 651 -20.80 -11.66 19.19
N CYS A 652 -19.84 -11.90 18.30
CA CYS A 652 -19.38 -13.24 17.96
C CYS A 652 -18.37 -13.83 18.98
N GLU A 653 -17.96 -13.08 20.00
CA GLU A 653 -17.15 -13.63 21.11
C GLU A 653 -18.01 -14.32 22.17
N SER A 654 -19.33 -14.07 22.16
CA SER A 654 -20.30 -14.66 23.08
C SER A 654 -20.78 -16.05 22.64
N THR A 655 -20.61 -17.04 23.51
CA THR A 655 -21.02 -18.45 23.28
C THR A 655 -22.53 -18.68 23.19
N THR A 656 -23.34 -17.62 23.36
CA THR A 656 -24.82 -17.66 23.30
C THR A 656 -25.41 -16.83 22.15
N ALA A 657 -24.61 -16.40 21.18
CA ALA A 657 -25.10 -15.65 20.02
C ALA A 657 -26.08 -16.48 19.17
N ASP A 658 -27.22 -15.88 18.80
CA ASP A 658 -28.26 -16.55 18.01
C ASP A 658 -27.86 -16.60 16.52
N LEU A 659 -27.23 -17.71 16.11
CA LEU A 659 -26.69 -17.94 14.76
C LEU A 659 -27.70 -17.79 13.62
N PHE A 660 -29.01 -17.82 13.90
CA PHE A 660 -30.05 -17.53 12.92
C PHE A 660 -30.14 -16.03 12.58
N CYS A 661 -29.82 -15.19 13.57
CA CYS A 661 -29.90 -13.73 13.48
C CYS A 661 -28.55 -13.06 13.22
N CYS A 662 -27.46 -13.74 13.62
CA CYS A 662 -26.08 -13.35 13.39
C CYS A 662 -25.37 -14.39 12.49
N PRO A 663 -25.77 -14.55 11.22
CA PRO A 663 -25.13 -15.47 10.28
C PRO A 663 -23.63 -15.16 10.06
N GLU A 664 -23.18 -13.93 10.31
CA GLU A 664 -21.77 -13.52 10.32
C GLU A 664 -20.94 -14.19 11.43
N CYS A 665 -21.57 -14.63 12.53
CA CYS A 665 -20.91 -15.41 13.58
C CYS A 665 -20.88 -16.91 13.26
N ASN A 666 -21.44 -17.35 12.13
CA ASN A 666 -21.36 -18.75 11.69
C ASN A 666 -20.03 -18.99 10.94
N PRO A 667 -19.12 -19.85 11.45
CA PRO A 667 -17.80 -20.09 10.84
C PRO A 667 -17.82 -20.76 9.45
N GLY A 668 -19.00 -21.05 8.90
CA GLY A 668 -19.18 -21.47 7.50
C GLY A 668 -19.46 -20.35 6.48
N LEU A 669 -19.97 -19.19 6.90
CA LEU A 669 -20.48 -18.15 5.99
C LEU A 669 -19.47 -17.04 5.66
N SER A 670 -18.44 -16.84 6.48
CA SER A 670 -17.29 -15.95 6.20
C SER A 670 -16.32 -16.48 5.14
N ARG A 671 -16.74 -17.48 4.35
CA ARG A 671 -15.93 -18.18 3.35
C ARG A 671 -16.59 -18.22 1.97
N GLN A 672 -17.50 -17.29 1.67
CA GLN A 672 -18.10 -17.19 0.34
C GLN A 672 -18.08 -15.75 -0.18
N CYS A 673 -17.70 -15.59 -1.44
CA CYS A 673 -17.61 -14.31 -2.14
C CYS A 673 -18.72 -14.19 -3.18
N LEU A 674 -19.27 -12.99 -3.33
CA LEU A 674 -20.32 -12.70 -4.31
C LEU A 674 -19.69 -12.23 -5.64
N HIS A 675 -20.14 -12.80 -6.76
CA HIS A 675 -19.80 -12.28 -8.08
C HIS A 675 -20.35 -10.85 -8.27
N GLN A 676 -19.73 -10.02 -9.12
CA GLN A 676 -20.18 -8.62 -9.33
C GLN A 676 -21.64 -8.53 -9.81
N ASN A 677 -22.09 -9.52 -10.59
CA ASN A 677 -23.48 -9.66 -11.06
C ASN A 677 -24.49 -10.13 -9.98
N ARG A 678 -24.05 -10.34 -8.73
CA ARG A 678 -24.83 -10.74 -7.52
C ARG A 678 -25.67 -12.03 -7.61
N LEU A 679 -25.56 -12.78 -8.69
CA LEU A 679 -26.35 -14.00 -8.95
C LEU A 679 -25.56 -15.31 -8.76
N ILE A 680 -24.24 -15.23 -8.58
CA ILE A 680 -23.33 -16.38 -8.46
C ILE A 680 -22.48 -16.18 -7.21
N THR A 681 -22.28 -17.26 -6.45
CA THR A 681 -21.48 -17.31 -5.22
C THR A 681 -20.32 -18.28 -5.39
N TYR A 682 -19.14 -17.88 -4.92
CA TYR A 682 -17.90 -18.65 -4.95
C TYR A 682 -17.47 -19.00 -3.52
N SER A 683 -16.89 -20.16 -3.31
CA SER A 683 -16.32 -20.58 -2.03
C SER A 683 -14.89 -20.07 -1.89
N SER A 684 -14.42 -19.89 -0.65
CA SER A 684 -13.05 -19.45 -0.37
C SER A 684 -12.05 -20.48 -0.89
N GLY A 685 -11.17 -20.05 -1.79
CA GLY A 685 -10.27 -20.89 -2.57
C GLY A 685 -10.65 -20.98 -4.06
N ASP A 686 -11.93 -20.79 -4.41
CA ASP A 686 -12.39 -20.86 -5.80
C ASP A 686 -11.81 -19.72 -6.64
N THR A 687 -11.50 -20.03 -7.91
CA THR A 687 -10.95 -19.09 -8.88
C THR A 687 -11.77 -19.05 -10.16
N TRP A 688 -11.88 -17.89 -10.78
CA TRP A 688 -12.57 -17.72 -12.07
C TRP A 688 -11.88 -16.65 -12.93
N VAL A 689 -12.23 -16.57 -14.21
CA VAL A 689 -11.73 -15.56 -15.14
C VAL A 689 -12.90 -14.72 -15.63
N GLU A 690 -12.82 -13.40 -15.45
CA GLU A 690 -13.78 -12.43 -15.99
C GLU A 690 -13.01 -11.22 -16.54
N ASN A 691 -13.41 -10.68 -17.69
CA ASN A 691 -12.78 -9.51 -18.33
C ASN A 691 -11.23 -9.55 -18.42
N CYS A 692 -10.67 -10.76 -18.61
CA CYS A 692 -9.23 -11.02 -18.69
C CYS A 692 -8.42 -10.72 -17.42
N GLN A 693 -9.10 -10.78 -16.27
CA GLN A 693 -8.51 -10.87 -14.94
C GLN A 693 -8.81 -12.26 -14.36
N GLN A 694 -7.80 -12.87 -13.75
CA GLN A 694 -7.95 -14.05 -12.91
C GLN A 694 -8.35 -13.55 -11.52
N CYS A 695 -9.50 -13.99 -11.03
CA CYS A 695 -10.03 -13.64 -9.72
C CYS A 695 -10.03 -14.85 -8.79
N GLN A 696 -9.85 -14.61 -7.48
CA GLN A 696 -9.92 -15.62 -6.43
C GLN A 696 -10.75 -15.12 -5.25
N CYS A 697 -11.57 -16.02 -4.68
CA CYS A 697 -12.28 -15.76 -3.43
C CYS A 697 -11.38 -16.10 -2.23
N MET A 698 -11.11 -15.10 -1.39
CA MET A 698 -10.28 -15.20 -0.18
C MET A 698 -11.12 -14.78 1.03
N SER A 699 -11.73 -15.76 1.71
CA SER A 699 -12.49 -15.57 2.97
C SER A 699 -13.49 -14.40 2.96
N GLY A 700 -14.23 -14.25 1.86
CA GLY A 700 -15.27 -13.22 1.69
C GLY A 700 -14.85 -12.02 0.82
N GLU A 701 -13.55 -11.83 0.58
CA GLU A 701 -13.03 -10.80 -0.33
C GLU A 701 -12.66 -11.40 -1.71
N VAL A 702 -12.84 -10.61 -2.77
CA VAL A 702 -12.47 -10.98 -4.14
C VAL A 702 -11.23 -10.19 -4.53
N ASP A 703 -10.14 -10.90 -4.81
CA ASP A 703 -8.93 -10.31 -5.38
C ASP A 703 -8.78 -10.74 -6.85
N CYS A 704 -8.33 -9.84 -7.72
CA CYS A 704 -8.31 -10.01 -9.18
C CYS A 704 -7.04 -9.40 -9.80
N TRP A 705 -6.31 -10.20 -10.57
CA TRP A 705 -5.07 -9.78 -11.25
C TRP A 705 -5.09 -10.09 -12.76
N PRO A 706 -4.33 -9.35 -13.60
CA PRO A 706 -4.27 -9.60 -15.04
C PRO A 706 -3.75 -11.00 -15.38
N VAL A 707 -4.37 -11.68 -16.36
CA VAL A 707 -3.90 -12.99 -16.83
C VAL A 707 -2.57 -12.84 -17.58
N SER A 708 -1.49 -13.41 -17.04
CA SER A 708 -0.18 -13.44 -17.69
C SER A 708 -0.15 -14.47 -18.82
N CYS A 709 -0.11 -14.02 -20.06
CA CYS A 709 -0.01 -14.90 -21.24
C CYS A 709 1.44 -15.33 -21.52
N PRO A 710 1.70 -16.58 -21.94
CA PRO A 710 3.01 -17.00 -22.42
C PRO A 710 3.47 -16.18 -23.64
N PRO A 711 4.78 -15.92 -23.80
CA PRO A 711 5.29 -15.23 -24.98
C PRO A 711 5.05 -16.08 -26.25
N VAL A 712 4.30 -15.53 -27.19
CA VAL A 712 4.07 -16.14 -28.51
C VAL A 712 5.25 -15.78 -29.41
N VAL A 713 6.21 -16.68 -29.53
CA VAL A 713 7.41 -16.51 -30.36
C VAL A 713 7.15 -17.07 -31.77
N ASP A 714 7.54 -16.31 -32.80
CA ASP A 714 7.38 -16.58 -34.24
C ASP A 714 5.97 -17.01 -34.71
N CYS A 715 5.16 -16.01 -35.09
CA CYS A 715 3.78 -16.22 -35.54
C CYS A 715 3.35 -15.17 -36.57
N GLU A 716 2.97 -15.60 -37.78
CA GLU A 716 2.61 -14.68 -38.88
C GLU A 716 1.17 -14.13 -38.76
N PHE A 717 0.27 -14.87 -38.10
CA PHE A 717 -1.13 -14.46 -37.86
C PHE A 717 -1.60 -14.86 -36.46
N THR A 718 -2.07 -13.88 -35.69
CA THR A 718 -2.61 -14.08 -34.33
C THR A 718 -4.11 -13.74 -34.26
N GLN A 719 -4.86 -14.53 -33.48
CA GLN A 719 -6.26 -14.27 -33.16
C GLN A 719 -6.51 -14.52 -31.67
N VAL A 720 -7.39 -13.73 -31.08
CA VAL A 720 -7.98 -13.99 -29.75
C VAL A 720 -9.40 -14.53 -30.01
N PRO A 721 -9.70 -15.81 -29.68
CA PRO A 721 -11.05 -16.35 -29.79
C PRO A 721 -12.03 -15.69 -28.81
N GLU A 722 -13.31 -15.61 -29.15
CA GLU A 722 -14.34 -15.14 -28.20
C GLU A 722 -14.33 -15.99 -26.92
N GLY A 723 -14.32 -15.32 -25.77
CA GLY A 723 -14.25 -15.96 -24.45
C GLY A 723 -12.84 -16.39 -24.01
N GLN A 724 -11.79 -16.10 -24.76
CA GLN A 724 -10.39 -16.31 -24.34
C GLN A 724 -9.62 -15.00 -24.27
N CYS A 725 -8.57 -14.97 -23.45
CA CYS A 725 -7.82 -13.74 -23.13
C CYS A 725 -6.39 -13.71 -23.65
N CYS A 726 -5.84 -14.84 -24.08
CA CYS A 726 -4.50 -14.91 -24.67
C CYS A 726 -4.58 -15.12 -26.19
N PRO A 727 -3.78 -14.39 -26.99
CA PRO A 727 -3.71 -14.59 -28.44
C PRO A 727 -3.11 -15.97 -28.77
N ARG A 728 -3.62 -16.58 -29.83
CA ARG A 728 -3.12 -17.85 -30.39
C ARG A 728 -2.73 -17.67 -31.85
N CYS A 729 -1.79 -18.49 -32.31
CA CYS A 729 -1.43 -18.58 -33.71
C CYS A 729 -2.54 -19.23 -34.54
N VAL A 730 -2.87 -18.62 -35.67
CA VAL A 730 -3.80 -19.16 -36.67
C VAL A 730 -3.01 -19.57 -37.89
N THR A 731 -3.03 -20.87 -38.19
CA THR A 731 -2.26 -21.47 -39.28
C THR A 731 -2.97 -21.48 -40.64
N ASP A 732 -4.24 -21.08 -40.70
CA ASP A 732 -5.04 -21.04 -41.93
C ASP A 732 -5.75 -19.66 -42.12
N PRO A 733 -5.37 -18.87 -43.14
CA PRO A 733 -6.01 -17.58 -43.45
C PRO A 733 -7.50 -17.65 -43.83
N CYS A 734 -8.05 -18.84 -44.12
CA CYS A 734 -9.42 -18.97 -44.61
C CYS A 734 -10.52 -18.74 -43.56
N GLN A 735 -10.19 -18.66 -42.25
CA GLN A 735 -11.19 -18.50 -41.17
C GLN A 735 -11.38 -17.05 -40.67
N ALA A 736 -10.86 -16.04 -41.39
CA ALA A 736 -11.05 -14.63 -41.07
C ALA A 736 -12.32 -14.05 -41.71
N ASP A 737 -13.47 -14.20 -41.06
CA ASP A 737 -14.77 -13.87 -41.67
C ASP A 737 -15.04 -12.37 -41.93
N THR A 738 -14.37 -11.46 -41.22
CA THR A 738 -14.79 -10.05 -41.06
C THR A 738 -14.26 -9.04 -42.09
N VAL A 739 -13.75 -9.46 -43.25
CA VAL A 739 -13.21 -8.56 -44.30
C VAL A 739 -14.19 -8.37 -45.46
N ARG A 740 -14.49 -7.10 -45.82
CA ARG A 740 -15.33 -6.74 -47.00
C ARG A 740 -14.55 -6.89 -48.32
N ASN A 741 -15.23 -7.33 -49.37
CA ASN A 741 -14.65 -7.60 -50.70
C ASN A 741 -14.46 -6.31 -51.53
N ASP A 742 -13.33 -6.19 -52.23
CA ASP A 742 -12.97 -5.06 -53.10
C ASP A 742 -12.58 -5.55 -54.50
N ILE A 743 -13.49 -5.39 -55.47
CA ILE A 743 -13.37 -5.91 -56.84
C ILE A 743 -12.16 -5.39 -57.63
N THR A 744 -11.47 -4.35 -57.14
CA THR A 744 -10.23 -3.84 -57.77
C THR A 744 -9.00 -4.69 -57.44
N LYS A 745 -9.10 -5.58 -56.45
CA LYS A 745 -7.99 -6.42 -55.99
C LYS A 745 -8.19 -7.88 -56.39
N THR A 746 -7.06 -8.57 -56.55
CA THR A 746 -7.00 -9.98 -56.91
C THR A 746 -6.15 -10.77 -55.92
N CYS A 747 -6.41 -12.07 -55.84
CA CYS A 747 -5.55 -13.06 -55.17
C CYS A 747 -5.28 -14.22 -56.15
N VAL A 748 -4.29 -15.07 -55.85
CA VAL A 748 -3.92 -16.20 -56.71
C VAL A 748 -4.34 -17.50 -56.01
N ASP A 749 -5.01 -18.40 -56.74
CA ASP A 749 -5.41 -19.71 -56.20
C ASP A 749 -4.24 -20.74 -56.23
N GLU A 750 -4.46 -21.91 -55.62
CA GLU A 750 -3.45 -22.96 -55.46
C GLU A 750 -2.91 -23.53 -56.79
N ASN A 751 -3.59 -23.27 -57.92
CA ASN A 751 -3.14 -23.65 -59.26
C ASN A 751 -2.44 -22.49 -60.00
N GLY A 752 -2.15 -21.37 -59.31
CA GLY A 752 -1.55 -20.18 -59.91
C GLY A 752 -2.52 -19.29 -60.68
N LEU A 753 -3.84 -19.53 -60.60
CA LEU A 753 -4.85 -18.73 -61.32
C LEU A 753 -5.28 -17.51 -60.52
N THR A 754 -5.11 -16.33 -61.11
CA THR A 754 -5.48 -15.04 -60.51
C THR A 754 -7.01 -14.83 -60.52
N ARG A 755 -7.61 -14.62 -59.35
CA ARG A 755 -9.05 -14.43 -59.10
C ARG A 755 -9.33 -13.04 -58.53
N PHE A 756 -10.47 -12.45 -58.87
CA PHE A 756 -10.93 -11.17 -58.30
C PHE A 756 -11.46 -11.36 -56.87
N SER A 757 -11.32 -10.34 -56.02
CA SER A 757 -11.88 -10.36 -54.66
C SER A 757 -13.40 -10.59 -54.69
N GLY A 758 -13.85 -11.50 -53.83
CA GLY A 758 -15.22 -12.00 -53.77
C GLY A 758 -15.50 -13.21 -54.66
N ALA A 759 -14.63 -13.55 -55.62
CA ALA A 759 -14.79 -14.76 -56.42
C ALA A 759 -14.63 -16.02 -55.56
N ALA A 760 -15.51 -17.01 -55.76
CA ALA A 760 -15.52 -18.28 -55.03
C ALA A 760 -15.35 -19.48 -55.99
N TRP A 761 -14.63 -20.51 -55.56
CA TRP A 761 -14.37 -21.73 -56.34
C TRP A 761 -14.26 -22.96 -55.42
N THR A 762 -14.57 -24.14 -55.95
CA THR A 762 -14.36 -25.40 -55.23
C THR A 762 -12.88 -25.81 -55.25
N LYS A 763 -12.34 -26.13 -54.08
CA LYS A 763 -10.94 -26.56 -53.92
C LYS A 763 -10.72 -27.94 -54.53
N HIS A 764 -9.63 -28.10 -55.26
CA HIS A 764 -9.39 -29.29 -56.06
C HIS A 764 -9.10 -30.51 -55.16
N ARG A 765 -9.72 -31.67 -55.48
CA ARG A 765 -9.75 -32.91 -54.67
C ARG A 765 -10.62 -32.88 -53.40
N THR A 766 -11.44 -31.85 -53.19
CA THR A 766 -12.44 -31.81 -52.11
C THR A 766 -13.80 -31.40 -52.66
N GLU A 767 -14.70 -32.36 -52.85
CA GLU A 767 -15.99 -32.14 -53.57
C GLU A 767 -16.96 -31.18 -52.86
N CYS A 768 -16.70 -30.80 -51.59
CA CYS A 768 -17.57 -29.97 -50.77
C CYS A 768 -16.93 -28.67 -50.23
N THR A 769 -15.69 -28.33 -50.60
CA THR A 769 -14.96 -27.18 -50.01
C THR A 769 -14.95 -25.99 -50.96
N LEU A 770 -15.63 -24.90 -50.60
CA LEU A 770 -15.71 -23.66 -51.38
C LEU A 770 -14.79 -22.59 -50.78
N CYS A 771 -13.76 -22.17 -51.52
CA CYS A 771 -12.84 -21.09 -51.15
C CYS A 771 -13.30 -19.76 -51.75
N GLN A 772 -13.05 -18.63 -51.08
CA GLN A 772 -13.38 -17.27 -51.58
C GLN A 772 -12.21 -16.30 -51.43
N CYS A 773 -11.94 -15.52 -52.47
CA CYS A 773 -10.86 -14.53 -52.51
C CYS A 773 -11.15 -13.29 -51.65
N LYS A 774 -10.41 -13.04 -50.56
CA LYS A 774 -10.52 -11.81 -49.74
C LYS A 774 -9.14 -11.12 -49.61
N VAL A 775 -9.07 -9.80 -49.80
CA VAL A 775 -7.81 -9.02 -49.75
C VAL A 775 -7.96 -7.82 -48.81
N ARG A 776 -7.07 -7.69 -47.81
CA ARG A 776 -7.12 -6.62 -46.80
C ARG A 776 -6.35 -5.37 -47.28
N GLN A 777 -6.75 -4.16 -46.86
CA GLN A 777 -5.94 -2.95 -47.05
C GLN A 777 -4.82 -2.85 -45.98
N ARG A 778 -3.70 -2.19 -46.32
CA ARG A 778 -2.51 -2.01 -45.46
C ARG A 778 -2.09 -0.54 -45.47
N GLY A 779 -1.66 0.00 -44.32
CA GLY A 779 -1.39 1.43 -44.08
C GLY A 779 -2.61 2.17 -43.51
N SER A 780 -2.48 3.16 -42.61
CA SER A 780 -1.30 3.89 -42.13
C SER A 780 -1.47 4.29 -40.65
N TRP A 781 -0.37 4.45 -39.90
CA TRP A 781 -0.37 5.25 -38.67
C TRP A 781 -0.15 6.70 -39.06
N GLU A 782 -1.08 7.60 -38.73
CA GLU A 782 -0.87 9.04 -38.90
C GLU A 782 -1.60 9.81 -37.79
N TYR A 783 -0.83 10.53 -36.97
CA TYR A 783 -1.38 11.51 -36.04
C TYR A 783 -1.89 12.72 -36.83
N THR A 784 -3.16 13.07 -36.71
CA THR A 784 -3.66 14.42 -37.06
C THR A 784 -4.73 14.90 -36.08
N HIS A 785 -4.42 16.00 -35.37
CA HIS A 785 -5.42 16.80 -34.65
C HIS A 785 -6.20 17.69 -35.63
N ARG A 786 -7.53 17.64 -35.59
CA ARG A 786 -8.54 18.69 -35.91
C ARG A 786 -9.93 18.04 -35.98
N GLN A 787 -11.01 18.66 -35.50
CA GLN A 787 -11.19 19.94 -34.81
C GLN A 787 -12.40 19.84 -33.87
#